data_AF-A0A1Y5IN05-F1
#
_entry.id   AF-A0A1Y5IN05-F1
#
_cell.length_a   1.000
_cell.length_b   1.000
_cell.length_c   1.000
_cell.angle_alpha   90.00
_cell.angle_beta   90.00
_cell.angle_gamma   90.00
#
_symmetry.space_group_name_H-M   'P 1'
#
loop_
_entity.id
_entity.type
_entity.pdbx_description
1 polymer ?
#
loop_
_entity_poly.entity_id
_entity_poly.type
_entity_poly.pdbx_seq_one_letter_code
_entity_poly.pdbx_strand_id
1 'polypeptide(L)'
;MRTSTIGDDARGSQSGVRRRRGARRARRAAVRIHARVGDSVNSETMAALRTGRALARALERAGGGRGAIERCGGSSRTRAAHAAASGWAGSGRDDGAGGGDGRRRDGRAAPRADGQSGGTNVQWLRGQGMPAQGGVRQDQAPSSAPRGVAPAPLRGTPAPPPQQRQRAPQGVTQTPRSPPQQGRSPPRAPSAENTTSATGHFSTPAPVVHRSRPDAEGEYAAQESTGPPGLRDALMDQGIVLQSYTPGQHRIICPTCNGGSTGERSLAVHIEDDGKSAAWCCHRANCEWTGGTSKEGRQRASKGADGAASNRRVAKPKLPDPADLQRIGPGNMTPAATKWSEFLKSRGISLEVAERNGLAVQNVYSPPASGYVDALCFPYMRDGELINIKYRGPDKSFWQVKGAEKILYGLDDVAGEEEVIIVEGEMDKLALEMAGFRNVVSVPDGAPGKVKDGALPSPEDDRKYEYLWNCRAQLDTISRFVIATDSDGPGRALSEELARRLGKERCWRVTWPEGCKDANEALQKEGVETVRESLSTAEGFPLRGLFRFSEFAPEIESYFNMTTANELRGVSTGWRNIDNHYRVVPGELTVVTGVPNSGKSEWVDALMCNLAVQHGWSFALCSLENKVHEHARKLVEKYVGEPWFEGKYSKAPRMNPDSMRTGMKWLNEHFVLIRHEDDELPSVDWILGLARAAVLRHGIRGLLIDPYNELDHKRPTGQTETEYVSQMLTRIKRFAQHYDVHVWFVAHPRQLHNWKGECPGLYDISGSAHFINKCDNGIVVHRNRDEKLGSLREVTVNVQKVRNKVAGSIGEPKLEYNVANGRYVDVV
;
A
#
# COMPACT_ATOMS: atom_id res chain seq x y z
N MET A 1 -27.31 19.15 64.07
CA MET A 1 -26.35 18.85 65.17
C MET A 1 -25.00 18.61 64.49
N ARG A 2 -23.90 19.28 64.88
CA ARG A 2 -23.04 19.01 66.06
C ARG A 2 -22.51 17.55 66.04
N THR A 3 -21.21 17.26 66.03
CA THR A 3 -20.03 18.16 66.17
C THR A 3 -18.69 17.51 65.73
N SER A 4 -17.66 18.34 65.53
CA SER A 4 -16.23 18.13 65.89
C SER A 4 -15.36 17.10 65.11
N THR A 5 -14.03 17.27 64.92
CA THR A 5 -13.05 18.27 65.47
C THR A 5 -11.72 18.31 64.68
N ILE A 6 -10.99 19.45 64.76
CA ILE A 6 -9.51 19.63 64.63
C ILE A 6 -8.90 19.43 63.22
N GLY A 7 -7.95 20.26 62.75
CA GLY A 7 -7.35 21.48 63.35
C GLY A 7 -6.31 22.16 62.43
N ASP A 8 -5.79 23.31 62.88
CA ASP A 8 -5.19 24.35 62.03
C ASP A 8 -3.64 24.46 62.02
N ASP A 9 -3.13 25.37 61.19
CA ASP A 9 -1.89 26.19 61.36
C ASP A 9 -0.48 25.55 61.27
N ALA A 10 0.60 26.26 60.88
CA ALA A 10 0.78 27.58 60.22
C ALA A 10 2.26 27.81 59.81
N ARG A 11 2.55 29.00 59.23
CA ARG A 11 3.87 29.68 59.04
C ARG A 11 4.76 29.15 57.90
N GLY A 12 5.46 29.98 57.11
CA GLY A 12 5.31 31.43 56.85
C GLY A 12 6.35 32.39 57.47
N SER A 13 7.52 32.56 56.84
CA SER A 13 8.46 33.72 56.95
C SER A 13 9.64 33.50 55.97
N GLN A 14 9.93 34.37 54.99
CA GLN A 14 10.79 35.59 55.03
C GLN A 14 12.31 35.34 55.31
N SER A 15 13.28 36.07 54.73
CA SER A 15 13.30 36.95 53.52
C SER A 15 14.73 37.44 53.14
N GLY A 16 14.96 37.78 51.86
CA GLY A 16 15.96 38.80 51.44
C GLY A 16 17.31 38.33 50.86
N VAL A 17 18.11 39.20 50.20
CA VAL A 17 17.82 40.59 49.78
C VAL A 17 18.79 41.13 48.66
N ARG A 18 18.23 41.83 47.64
CA ARG A 18 18.90 42.73 46.64
C ARG A 18 19.92 42.06 45.68
N ARG A 19 20.20 42.57 44.46
CA ARG A 19 20.02 43.89 43.79
C ARG A 19 19.16 43.72 42.50
N ARG A 20 18.24 44.60 42.06
CA ARG A 20 18.40 45.91 41.37
C ARG A 20 19.52 45.93 40.30
N ARG A 21 19.40 46.45 39.08
CA ARG A 21 18.35 47.02 38.14
C ARG A 21 19.03 46.99 36.75
N GLY A 22 18.40 47.08 35.56
CA GLY A 22 17.02 47.27 35.12
C GLY A 22 16.97 47.28 33.57
N ALA A 23 15.78 47.29 32.95
CA ALA A 23 15.61 47.00 31.52
C ALA A 23 15.94 48.14 30.53
N ARG A 24 16.16 47.79 29.25
CA ARG A 24 15.98 48.68 28.09
C ARG A 24 14.95 48.10 27.11
N ARG A 25 14.26 49.00 26.40
CA ARG A 25 13.09 48.72 25.53
C ARG A 25 13.44 48.69 24.03
N ALA A 26 12.59 48.00 23.27
CA ALA A 26 12.09 48.34 21.92
C ALA A 26 13.02 48.32 20.68
N ARG A 27 12.58 47.53 19.69
CA ARG A 27 12.36 47.93 18.28
C ARG A 27 10.95 47.41 17.93
N ARG A 28 9.91 48.20 17.61
CA ARG A 28 9.69 49.22 16.56
C ARG A 28 9.86 48.69 15.13
N ALA A 29 8.86 49.02 14.31
CA ALA A 29 8.69 48.59 12.91
C ALA A 29 9.07 49.71 11.91
N ALA A 30 8.67 49.52 10.65
CA ALA A 30 8.73 50.42 9.48
C ALA A 30 9.97 50.32 8.56
N VAL A 31 9.78 49.63 7.42
CA VAL A 31 9.85 50.15 6.04
C VAL A 31 10.72 51.41 5.79
N ARG A 32 11.67 51.29 4.83
CA ARG A 32 12.20 52.28 3.84
C ARG A 32 13.52 51.70 3.25
N ILE A 33 13.95 51.90 1.99
CA ILE A 33 13.39 52.56 0.79
C ILE A 33 14.03 51.93 -0.48
N HIS A 34 13.50 52.22 -1.69
CA HIS A 34 14.07 51.74 -2.98
C HIS A 34 15.42 52.36 -3.38
N ALA A 35 16.20 51.65 -4.22
CA ALA A 35 16.62 52.06 -5.59
C ALA A 35 18.12 51.87 -5.97
N ARG A 36 18.33 51.17 -7.09
CA ARG A 36 19.35 51.35 -8.16
C ARG A 36 20.86 51.41 -7.82
N VAL A 37 21.60 50.39 -8.27
CA VAL A 37 22.60 50.34 -9.39
C VAL A 37 22.82 48.81 -9.64
N GLY A 38 23.16 48.28 -10.82
CA GLY A 38 23.41 48.84 -12.15
C GLY A 38 24.65 48.19 -12.80
N ASP A 39 24.41 47.33 -13.80
CA ASP A 39 25.32 46.84 -14.86
C ASP A 39 26.61 46.05 -14.54
N SER A 40 26.55 44.73 -14.80
CA SER A 40 27.59 43.90 -15.49
C SER A 40 27.13 42.42 -15.52
N VAL A 41 26.43 41.90 -16.53
CA VAL A 41 26.79 41.62 -17.95
C VAL A 41 27.62 40.33 -18.14
N ASN A 42 26.92 39.28 -18.60
CA ASN A 42 27.33 38.18 -19.50
C ASN A 42 28.72 37.49 -19.37
N SER A 43 28.73 36.28 -18.82
CA SER A 43 29.50 35.15 -19.39
C SER A 43 28.99 33.79 -18.90
N GLU A 44 28.23 33.06 -19.74
CA GLU A 44 28.20 31.57 -19.84
C GLU A 44 27.09 31.01 -20.77
N THR A 45 26.11 31.82 -21.19
CA THR A 45 25.01 31.38 -22.09
C THR A 45 25.42 31.24 -23.57
N MET A 46 26.64 30.76 -23.88
CA MET A 46 27.21 30.71 -25.23
C MET A 46 27.89 29.37 -25.60
N ALA A 47 27.50 28.26 -24.96
CA ALA A 47 27.93 26.90 -25.36
C ALA A 47 26.90 26.13 -26.21
N ALA A 48 25.60 26.40 -26.07
CA ALA A 48 24.52 25.56 -26.63
C ALA A 48 24.04 25.94 -28.05
N LEU A 49 24.72 26.85 -28.75
CA LEU A 49 24.22 27.46 -30.02
C LEU A 49 25.13 27.24 -31.25
N ARG A 50 25.93 26.16 -31.28
CA ARG A 50 26.80 25.85 -32.44
C ARG A 50 26.56 24.51 -33.16
N THR A 51 25.82 23.55 -32.57
CA THR A 51 25.44 22.29 -33.25
C THR A 51 24.15 22.41 -34.08
N GLY A 52 23.27 23.38 -33.78
CA GLY A 52 21.98 23.58 -34.47
C GLY A 52 22.03 24.07 -35.92
N ARG A 53 23.21 24.22 -36.54
CA ARG A 53 23.36 24.70 -37.94
C ARG A 53 23.91 23.67 -38.93
N ALA A 54 24.15 22.42 -38.50
CA ALA A 54 24.57 21.35 -39.40
C ALA A 54 23.39 20.62 -40.09
N LEU A 55 22.28 20.42 -39.37
CA LEU A 55 21.18 19.55 -39.82
C LEU A 55 20.28 20.19 -40.90
N ALA A 56 20.17 21.52 -40.92
CA ALA A 56 19.29 22.27 -41.81
C ALA A 56 19.77 22.40 -43.28
N ARG A 57 20.74 21.57 -43.72
CA ARG A 57 21.22 21.53 -45.12
C ARG A 57 21.22 20.12 -45.73
N ALA A 58 20.74 19.11 -45.01
CA ALA A 58 20.72 17.72 -45.49
C ALA A 58 19.40 17.32 -46.19
N LEU A 59 18.28 18.00 -45.91
CA LEU A 59 16.93 17.56 -46.29
C LEU A 59 16.36 18.19 -47.58
N GLU A 60 17.09 19.10 -48.25
CA GLU A 60 16.65 19.72 -49.52
C GLU A 60 17.15 18.98 -50.79
N ARG A 61 17.53 17.69 -50.68
CA ARG A 61 18.16 16.93 -51.78
C ARG A 61 17.51 15.61 -52.20
N ALA A 62 16.31 15.30 -51.70
CA ALA A 62 15.55 14.12 -52.15
C ALA A 62 14.08 14.51 -52.43
N GLY A 63 13.71 14.54 -53.71
CA GLY A 63 12.34 14.86 -54.16
C GLY A 63 11.88 13.95 -55.30
N GLY A 64 10.56 13.80 -55.42
CA GLY A 64 9.90 12.89 -56.38
C GLY A 64 9.57 11.52 -55.76
N GLY A 65 8.51 10.80 -56.16
CA GLY A 65 7.56 11.05 -57.26
C GLY A 65 6.08 10.85 -56.85
N ARG A 66 5.16 10.84 -57.84
CA ARG A 66 3.70 10.80 -57.65
C ARG A 66 3.04 9.63 -58.39
N GLY A 67 1.87 9.19 -57.89
CA GLY A 67 0.86 8.41 -58.63
C GLY A 67 0.33 7.21 -57.82
N ALA A 68 -0.95 6.81 -57.91
CA ALA A 68 -2.13 7.43 -58.51
C ALA A 68 -3.42 6.82 -57.85
N ILE A 69 -4.54 7.54 -57.70
CA ILE A 69 -5.81 7.35 -58.48
C ILE A 69 -6.46 5.95 -58.27
N GLU A 70 -7.71 5.76 -57.78
CA GLU A 70 -8.82 6.71 -57.59
C GLU A 70 -9.98 6.24 -56.63
N ARG A 71 -10.92 7.18 -56.35
CA ARG A 71 -12.40 7.10 -56.10
C ARG A 71 -13.07 5.76 -55.68
N CYS A 72 -14.11 5.69 -54.83
CA CYS A 72 -15.07 6.64 -54.21
C CYS A 72 -15.50 6.07 -52.82
N GLY A 73 -16.22 6.75 -51.91
CA GLY A 73 -16.75 8.12 -51.84
C GLY A 73 -17.90 8.20 -50.81
N GLY A 74 -17.82 9.10 -49.82
CA GLY A 74 -18.85 9.24 -48.77
C GLY A 74 -18.55 10.34 -47.74
N SER A 75 -19.45 11.32 -47.62
CA SER A 75 -19.46 12.47 -46.69
C SER A 75 -19.18 12.10 -45.22
N SER A 76 -18.15 12.63 -44.54
CA SER A 76 -18.05 13.98 -43.91
C SER A 76 -19.06 14.20 -42.76
N ARG A 77 -18.75 14.77 -41.59
CA ARG A 77 -17.59 15.55 -41.06
C ARG A 77 -17.61 15.43 -39.50
N THR A 78 -16.61 15.57 -38.63
CA THR A 78 -15.28 16.26 -38.55
C THR A 78 -15.34 17.81 -38.53
N ARG A 79 -14.60 18.54 -37.68
CA ARG A 79 -13.48 18.21 -36.75
C ARG A 79 -13.37 19.29 -35.65
N ALA A 80 -12.50 19.09 -34.65
CA ALA A 80 -11.98 20.18 -33.79
C ALA A 80 -10.54 20.57 -34.23
N ALA A 81 -10.16 21.84 -34.05
CA ALA A 81 -8.78 22.36 -34.06
C ALA A 81 -8.71 23.82 -33.56
N HIS A 82 -7.55 24.26 -33.06
CA HIS A 82 -7.24 25.65 -32.68
C HIS A 82 -6.15 26.24 -33.59
N ALA A 83 -6.13 27.57 -33.73
CA ALA A 83 -5.01 28.39 -34.20
C ALA A 83 -5.06 29.78 -33.51
N ALA A 84 -4.05 30.63 -33.67
CA ALA A 84 -3.82 31.80 -32.78
C ALA A 84 -3.18 33.03 -33.47
N ALA A 85 -3.05 34.13 -32.69
CA ALA A 85 -2.32 35.39 -32.95
C ALA A 85 -2.94 36.36 -34.00
N SER A 86 -2.77 37.69 -33.93
CA SER A 86 -2.28 38.62 -32.88
C SER A 86 -2.57 40.10 -33.27
N GLY A 87 -2.51 41.07 -32.34
CA GLY A 87 -2.27 42.49 -32.73
C GLY A 87 -2.86 43.63 -31.87
N TRP A 88 -1.97 44.41 -31.24
CA TRP A 88 -2.07 45.85 -30.93
C TRP A 88 -3.11 46.39 -29.91
N ALA A 89 -2.92 47.66 -29.53
CA ALA A 89 -3.59 48.37 -28.42
C ALA A 89 -3.54 49.90 -28.61
N GLY A 90 -4.40 50.65 -27.90
CA GLY A 90 -4.20 52.09 -27.65
C GLY A 90 -5.46 52.96 -27.61
N SER A 91 -5.56 53.82 -26.58
CA SER A 91 -6.59 54.87 -26.34
C SER A 91 -8.07 54.44 -26.20
N GLY A 92 -8.88 55.02 -25.30
CA GLY A 92 -8.57 55.91 -24.16
C GLY A 92 -9.67 56.96 -23.89
N ARG A 93 -9.85 57.35 -22.62
CA ARG A 93 -10.72 58.45 -22.11
C ARG A 93 -12.23 58.22 -22.23
N ASP A 94 -13.12 58.83 -21.43
CA ASP A 94 -13.01 59.53 -20.13
C ASP A 94 -14.38 59.38 -19.39
N ASP A 95 -14.41 59.59 -18.06
CA ASP A 95 -15.60 59.79 -17.19
C ASP A 95 -16.68 58.68 -17.11
N GLY A 96 -17.56 58.61 -16.09
CA GLY A 96 -17.72 59.46 -14.90
C GLY A 96 -18.71 58.89 -13.85
N ALA A 97 -18.78 59.53 -12.69
CA ALA A 97 -19.42 59.10 -11.43
C ALA A 97 -20.96 58.87 -11.40
N GLY A 98 -21.44 58.15 -10.36
CA GLY A 98 -22.83 58.18 -9.86
C GLY A 98 -23.49 56.79 -9.69
N GLY A 99 -24.40 56.53 -8.74
CA GLY A 99 -24.85 57.33 -7.58
C GLY A 99 -26.38 57.39 -7.43
N GLY A 100 -26.93 56.88 -6.31
CA GLY A 100 -28.39 56.73 -6.06
C GLY A 100 -28.92 55.37 -6.54
N ASP A 101 -29.81 54.61 -5.87
CA ASP A 101 -30.87 54.90 -4.87
C ASP A 101 -31.97 55.87 -5.37
N GLY A 102 -33.24 55.55 -5.12
CA GLY A 102 -34.37 56.29 -5.72
C GLY A 102 -35.72 55.58 -5.90
N ARG A 103 -36.13 54.78 -4.92
CA ARG A 103 -37.52 54.34 -4.62
C ARG A 103 -38.71 54.89 -5.46
N ARG A 104 -39.62 53.94 -5.81
CA ARG A 104 -41.11 53.94 -5.55
C ARG A 104 -42.13 54.62 -6.50
N ARG A 105 -43.35 54.00 -6.48
CA ARG A 105 -44.71 54.51 -6.77
C ARG A 105 -45.11 54.76 -8.25
N ASP A 106 -46.40 54.70 -8.64
CA ASP A 106 -47.60 54.00 -8.12
C ASP A 106 -48.73 54.01 -9.19
N GLY A 107 -49.48 52.91 -9.32
CA GLY A 107 -50.95 52.97 -9.32
C GLY A 107 -51.78 52.82 -10.61
N ARG A 108 -53.04 52.38 -10.39
CA ARG A 108 -54.25 52.45 -11.25
C ARG A 108 -54.31 51.48 -12.45
N ALA A 109 -55.45 50.85 -12.77
CA ALA A 109 -56.71 50.65 -12.02
C ALA A 109 -57.49 49.42 -12.57
N ALA A 110 -58.43 48.89 -11.77
CA ALA A 110 -59.50 47.96 -12.21
C ALA A 110 -60.75 48.79 -12.66
N PRO A 111 -61.88 48.24 -13.20
CA PRO A 111 -62.69 47.18 -12.53
C PRO A 111 -63.61 46.24 -13.40
N ARG A 112 -64.17 45.18 -12.76
CA ARG A 112 -65.54 44.58 -12.98
C ARG A 112 -65.84 43.88 -14.34
N ALA A 113 -66.84 42.98 -14.49
CA ALA A 113 -67.77 42.30 -13.55
C ALA A 113 -68.50 41.07 -14.18
N ASP A 114 -68.81 40.08 -13.33
CA ASP A 114 -70.06 39.27 -13.17
C ASP A 114 -70.71 38.37 -14.29
N GLY A 115 -71.49 37.36 -13.83
CA GLY A 115 -72.39 36.46 -14.61
C GLY A 115 -71.87 35.02 -14.76
N GLN A 116 -72.23 33.97 -14.00
CA GLN A 116 -73.52 33.33 -13.58
C GLN A 116 -74.23 32.36 -14.55
N SER A 117 -74.20 31.07 -14.18
CA SER A 117 -75.31 30.08 -14.24
C SER A 117 -75.72 29.38 -15.57
N GLY A 118 -76.26 28.16 -15.42
CA GLY A 118 -76.87 27.32 -16.49
C GLY A 118 -75.90 26.35 -17.19
N GLY A 119 -76.31 25.16 -17.65
CA GLY A 119 -77.59 24.45 -17.43
C GLY A 119 -77.82 23.23 -18.36
N THR A 120 -77.96 22.04 -17.78
CA THR A 120 -78.71 20.85 -18.29
C THR A 120 -78.55 20.34 -19.75
N ASN A 121 -77.89 19.18 -19.87
CA ASN A 121 -78.50 17.88 -20.24
C ASN A 121 -79.20 17.68 -21.61
N VAL A 122 -78.68 16.76 -22.43
CA VAL A 122 -79.44 16.04 -23.49
C VAL A 122 -79.12 14.53 -23.45
N GLN A 123 -80.20 13.76 -23.29
CA GLN A 123 -80.37 12.30 -23.32
C GLN A 123 -79.87 11.64 -24.64
N TRP A 124 -79.65 10.31 -24.73
CA TRP A 124 -80.56 9.16 -24.50
C TRP A 124 -79.79 7.84 -24.17
N LEU A 125 -80.36 6.63 -23.94
CA LEU A 125 -81.75 6.13 -24.06
C LEU A 125 -82.16 5.10 -22.96
N ARG A 126 -81.79 3.81 -23.08
CA ARG A 126 -82.20 2.64 -22.25
C ARG A 126 -81.12 1.52 -22.32
N GLY A 127 -81.00 0.58 -21.38
CA GLY A 127 -81.65 0.45 -20.06
C GLY A 127 -81.56 -0.97 -19.43
N GLN A 128 -81.75 -1.05 -18.11
CA GLN A 128 -82.12 -2.20 -17.24
C GLN A 128 -81.39 -3.57 -17.35
N GLY A 129 -80.90 -4.10 -16.21
CA GLY A 129 -80.54 -5.53 -16.05
C GLY A 129 -79.68 -5.88 -14.82
N MET A 130 -80.21 -6.70 -13.91
CA MET A 130 -79.60 -7.32 -12.71
C MET A 130 -80.36 -8.66 -12.46
N PRO A 131 -79.89 -9.66 -11.68
CA PRO A 131 -78.65 -9.77 -10.90
C PRO A 131 -77.92 -11.16 -11.00
N ALA A 132 -76.92 -11.35 -10.13
CA ALA A 132 -76.57 -12.59 -9.39
C ALA A 132 -76.01 -13.89 -10.06
N GLN A 133 -74.92 -14.36 -9.42
CA GLN A 133 -74.50 -15.76 -9.13
C GLN A 133 -74.70 -16.89 -10.17
N GLY A 134 -73.55 -17.43 -10.61
CA GLY A 134 -73.41 -18.77 -11.21
C GLY A 134 -71.92 -19.09 -11.43
N GLY A 135 -71.53 -20.36 -11.36
CA GLY A 135 -70.14 -20.77 -11.59
C GLY A 135 -69.97 -22.29 -11.55
N VAL A 136 -68.74 -22.75 -11.25
CA VAL A 136 -68.38 -24.13 -10.89
C VAL A 136 -68.28 -25.16 -12.04
N ARG A 137 -67.17 -25.94 -12.02
CA ARG A 137 -66.90 -27.23 -12.72
C ARG A 137 -66.53 -27.18 -14.22
N GLN A 138 -65.40 -27.77 -14.63
CA GLN A 138 -65.09 -29.21 -14.94
C GLN A 138 -65.66 -29.65 -16.32
N ASP A 139 -65.02 -30.50 -17.13
CA ASP A 139 -63.98 -31.49 -16.81
C ASP A 139 -63.13 -31.95 -18.03
N GLN A 140 -62.03 -32.67 -17.74
CA GLN A 140 -61.40 -33.75 -18.56
C GLN A 140 -60.69 -33.45 -19.92
N ALA A 141 -60.00 -34.50 -20.42
CA ALA A 141 -59.06 -34.55 -21.56
C ALA A 141 -59.64 -35.47 -22.69
N PRO A 142 -58.93 -36.06 -23.71
CA PRO A 142 -57.48 -36.06 -24.04
C PRO A 142 -57.10 -36.04 -25.56
N SER A 143 -55.79 -36.25 -25.84
CA SER A 143 -55.20 -37.02 -26.97
C SER A 143 -55.04 -36.47 -28.43
N SER A 144 -53.75 -36.36 -28.82
CA SER A 144 -53.10 -36.99 -30.01
C SER A 144 -53.15 -36.45 -31.46
N ALA A 145 -51.98 -36.58 -32.13
CA ALA A 145 -51.74 -36.80 -33.59
C ALA A 145 -51.94 -35.59 -34.57
N PRO A 146 -51.44 -35.62 -35.84
CA PRO A 146 -50.87 -36.75 -36.62
C PRO A 146 -49.47 -36.50 -37.29
N ARG A 147 -49.18 -37.13 -38.46
CA ARG A 147 -47.86 -37.60 -38.95
C ARG A 147 -47.38 -37.02 -40.31
N GLY A 148 -46.06 -37.09 -40.56
CA GLY A 148 -45.47 -37.48 -41.88
C GLY A 148 -44.84 -36.38 -42.77
N VAL A 149 -43.97 -36.64 -43.76
CA VAL A 149 -43.14 -37.81 -44.19
C VAL A 149 -41.90 -37.30 -45.00
N ALA A 150 -40.78 -38.07 -44.99
CA ALA A 150 -39.57 -38.16 -45.87
C ALA A 150 -39.44 -37.28 -47.16
N PRO A 151 -38.21 -36.93 -47.67
CA PRO A 151 -37.03 -37.83 -47.77
C PRO A 151 -35.65 -37.20 -47.43
N ALA A 152 -34.56 -37.89 -47.80
CA ALA A 152 -33.14 -37.61 -47.53
C ALA A 152 -32.27 -37.90 -48.79
N PRO A 153 -30.91 -37.89 -48.80
CA PRO A 153 -29.92 -37.45 -47.79
C PRO A 153 -28.78 -36.56 -48.35
N LEU A 154 -27.87 -36.06 -47.48
CA LEU A 154 -26.39 -36.25 -47.54
C LEU A 154 -25.59 -35.30 -46.62
N ARG A 155 -24.70 -35.89 -45.77
CA ARG A 155 -23.40 -35.42 -45.20
C ARG A 155 -23.25 -33.97 -44.67
N GLY A 156 -22.62 -33.72 -43.51
CA GLY A 156 -22.06 -34.62 -42.48
C GLY A 156 -20.74 -34.13 -41.89
N THR A 157 -20.69 -33.95 -40.56
CA THR A 157 -19.47 -33.65 -39.76
C THR A 157 -19.15 -34.82 -38.80
N PRO A 158 -17.89 -34.99 -38.34
CA PRO A 158 -17.42 -36.24 -37.74
C PRO A 158 -17.83 -36.45 -36.26
N ALA A 159 -17.76 -37.71 -35.83
CA ALA A 159 -18.11 -38.18 -34.49
C ALA A 159 -16.90 -38.76 -33.73
N PRO A 160 -16.95 -38.88 -32.38
CA PRO A 160 -15.88 -39.52 -31.61
C PRO A 160 -15.92 -41.07 -31.68
N PRO A 161 -14.76 -41.76 -31.60
CA PRO A 161 -14.67 -43.22 -31.54
C PRO A 161 -14.95 -43.82 -30.13
N PRO A 162 -15.14 -45.15 -29.99
CA PRO A 162 -16.03 -45.70 -28.96
C PRO A 162 -15.39 -46.61 -27.88
N GLN A 163 -16.21 -47.03 -26.91
CA GLN A 163 -15.89 -48.03 -25.88
C GLN A 163 -15.96 -49.51 -26.36
N GLN A 164 -15.05 -50.35 -25.86
CA GLN A 164 -15.12 -51.83 -25.84
C GLN A 164 -14.26 -52.35 -24.66
N ARG A 165 -14.45 -53.53 -24.05
CA ARG A 165 -15.66 -54.38 -23.80
C ARG A 165 -15.26 -55.47 -22.76
N GLN A 166 -16.20 -55.90 -21.90
CA GLN A 166 -16.23 -57.20 -21.16
C GLN A 166 -15.00 -57.59 -20.30
N ARG A 167 -15.12 -57.85 -18.99
CA ARG A 167 -15.61 -59.13 -18.41
C ARG A 167 -15.87 -59.02 -16.89
N ALA A 168 -16.61 -59.99 -16.36
CA ALA A 168 -16.86 -60.26 -14.92
C ALA A 168 -16.11 -61.57 -14.49
N PRO A 169 -16.16 -62.14 -13.24
CA PRO A 169 -17.26 -62.04 -12.25
C PRO A 169 -16.94 -62.03 -10.72
N GLN A 170 -17.97 -61.61 -9.95
CA GLN A 170 -18.46 -62.13 -8.63
C GLN A 170 -17.58 -62.16 -7.34
N GLY A 171 -18.16 -61.57 -6.27
CA GLY A 171 -18.06 -62.04 -4.87
C GLY A 171 -17.11 -61.27 -3.93
N VAL A 172 -17.34 -61.16 -2.60
CA VAL A 172 -18.50 -61.53 -1.73
C VAL A 172 -18.52 -60.60 -0.48
N THR A 173 -19.69 -60.47 0.18
CA THR A 173 -19.93 -60.05 1.59
C THR A 173 -19.90 -58.57 2.01
N GLN A 174 -20.69 -58.32 3.07
CA GLN A 174 -21.01 -57.03 3.71
C GLN A 174 -20.19 -56.83 5.00
N THR A 175 -20.12 -55.59 5.54
CA THR A 175 -19.87 -55.34 6.98
C THR A 175 -20.73 -54.15 7.51
N PRO A 176 -21.03 -54.06 8.83
CA PRO A 176 -22.10 -53.20 9.37
C PRO A 176 -21.63 -51.97 10.20
N ARG A 177 -22.58 -51.29 10.87
CA ARG A 177 -22.42 -50.00 11.61
C ARG A 177 -22.09 -50.14 13.13
N SER A 178 -21.66 -49.01 13.72
CA SER A 178 -21.76 -48.61 15.15
C SER A 178 -20.77 -49.24 16.15
N PRO A 179 -20.57 -48.71 17.41
CA PRO A 179 -20.85 -47.38 18.01
C PRO A 179 -19.59 -46.76 18.75
N PRO A 180 -19.67 -45.61 19.47
CA PRO A 180 -18.52 -44.94 20.12
C PRO A 180 -18.37 -45.16 21.65
N GLN A 181 -17.22 -44.77 22.24
CA GLN A 181 -16.98 -44.69 23.70
C GLN A 181 -16.07 -43.52 24.13
N GLN A 182 -15.99 -43.27 25.45
CA GLN A 182 -15.30 -42.12 26.08
C GLN A 182 -14.13 -42.54 27.02
N GLY A 183 -13.06 -41.73 27.02
CA GLY A 183 -12.34 -41.27 28.23
C GLY A 183 -11.44 -42.21 29.05
N ARG A 184 -10.19 -41.79 29.29
CA ARG A 184 -9.43 -41.89 30.58
C ARG A 184 -8.06 -41.19 30.53
N SER A 185 -7.52 -40.90 31.69
CA SER A 185 -6.15 -40.41 32.00
C SER A 185 -5.74 -41.02 33.38
N PRO A 186 -4.53 -40.81 33.96
CA PRO A 186 -3.26 -40.24 33.47
C PRO A 186 -2.13 -41.32 33.52
N PRO A 187 -0.82 -41.00 33.74
CA PRO A 187 -0.29 -40.65 35.07
C PRO A 187 0.78 -39.50 35.07
N ARG A 188 1.42 -39.22 36.22
CA ARG A 188 2.34 -38.09 36.46
C ARG A 188 3.44 -38.44 37.49
N ALA A 189 4.59 -37.76 37.41
CA ALA A 189 5.68 -37.73 38.42
C ALA A 189 6.54 -39.04 38.48
N PRO A 190 7.68 -39.12 39.21
CA PRO A 190 8.13 -38.29 40.34
C PRO A 190 9.09 -37.13 39.99
N SER A 191 9.16 -36.17 40.91
CA SER A 191 10.25 -35.18 41.05
C SER A 191 10.67 -35.18 42.52
N ALA A 192 11.96 -35.32 42.80
CA ALA A 192 12.49 -35.30 44.17
C ALA A 192 13.02 -33.90 44.52
N GLU A 193 12.69 -33.41 45.70
CA GLU A 193 13.19 -32.16 46.25
C GLU A 193 14.53 -32.38 46.97
N ASN A 194 15.39 -31.37 46.97
CA ASN A 194 16.14 -31.05 48.18
C ASN A 194 16.45 -29.54 48.22
N THR A 195 16.41 -28.96 49.41
CA THR A 195 16.35 -27.51 49.61
C THR A 195 17.72 -26.87 49.85
N THR A 196 17.88 -25.60 49.45
CA THR A 196 18.60 -24.59 50.26
C THR A 196 18.20 -23.18 49.81
N SER A 197 18.42 -22.19 50.69
CA SER A 197 17.80 -20.87 50.62
C SER A 197 18.70 -19.75 50.12
N ALA A 198 18.13 -18.82 49.36
CA ALA A 198 18.53 -17.41 49.34
C ALA A 198 17.38 -16.53 48.81
N THR A 199 17.20 -15.34 49.37
CA THR A 199 16.25 -14.33 48.88
C THR A 199 16.90 -13.40 47.84
N GLY A 200 16.16 -13.01 46.81
CA GLY A 200 16.64 -12.09 45.76
C GLY A 200 15.65 -10.96 45.50
N HIS A 201 15.97 -9.75 45.95
CA HIS A 201 15.20 -8.54 45.62
C HIS A 201 15.60 -7.97 44.26
N PHE A 202 14.63 -7.45 43.52
CA PHE A 202 14.89 -6.53 42.41
C PHE A 202 15.48 -5.21 42.95
N SER A 203 16.42 -4.60 42.21
CA SER A 203 16.85 -3.20 42.44
C SER A 203 17.43 -2.58 41.17
N THR A 204 17.13 -1.30 40.95
CA THR A 204 17.58 -0.45 39.83
C THR A 204 18.96 0.19 40.11
N PRO A 205 19.79 0.45 39.07
CA PRO A 205 21.09 1.10 39.25
C PRO A 205 21.10 2.59 38.85
N ALA A 206 21.31 3.48 39.82
CA ALA A 206 21.84 4.85 39.68
C ALA A 206 22.15 5.45 41.06
N PRO A 207 23.00 6.50 41.21
CA PRO A 207 24.07 6.98 40.33
C PRO A 207 25.46 6.86 41.00
N VAL A 208 26.53 7.38 40.39
CA VAL A 208 27.85 7.59 41.04
C VAL A 208 28.33 9.03 40.83
N VAL A 209 28.87 9.66 41.88
CA VAL A 209 29.27 11.08 41.91
C VAL A 209 30.78 11.22 42.15
N HIS A 210 31.37 12.30 41.63
CA HIS A 210 32.80 12.62 41.70
C HIS A 210 33.40 12.74 43.12
N ARG A 211 34.65 12.27 43.24
CA ARG A 211 35.74 12.85 44.04
C ARG A 211 37.07 12.56 43.32
N SER A 212 38.19 13.28 43.49
CA SER A 212 38.49 14.70 43.76
C SER A 212 40.00 14.87 43.47
N ARG A 213 40.47 16.05 43.08
CA ARG A 213 41.90 16.45 43.20
C ARG A 213 42.01 17.92 43.64
N PRO A 214 43.06 18.31 44.38
CA PRO A 214 43.24 19.66 44.92
C PRO A 214 44.03 20.59 43.98
N ASP A 215 43.96 21.88 44.27
CA ASP A 215 44.72 22.96 43.61
C ASP A 215 46.01 23.31 44.40
N ALA A 216 47.11 23.55 43.67
CA ALA A 216 48.33 24.30 44.02
C ALA A 216 49.22 24.28 42.75
N GLU A 217 49.50 25.40 42.09
CA GLU A 217 50.52 26.43 42.43
C GLU A 217 51.98 25.93 42.32
N GLY A 218 52.84 26.73 41.67
CA GLY A 218 54.29 26.49 41.53
C GLY A 218 54.82 26.72 40.11
N GLU A 219 55.49 27.84 39.89
CA GLU A 219 56.24 28.13 38.67
C GLU A 219 57.51 27.28 38.58
N TYR A 220 57.97 26.94 37.37
CA TYR A 220 59.41 26.92 37.05
C TYR A 220 59.65 27.32 35.59
N ALA A 221 60.67 28.15 35.37
CA ALA A 221 61.11 28.60 34.05
C ALA A 221 61.96 27.53 33.34
N ALA A 222 62.27 27.77 32.07
CA ALA A 222 62.87 26.79 31.17
C ALA A 222 64.23 26.23 31.60
N GLN A 223 64.42 24.94 31.37
CA GLN A 223 65.71 24.35 31.00
C GLN A 223 65.54 23.57 29.70
N GLU A 224 66.43 23.79 28.73
CA GLU A 224 66.39 23.11 27.44
C GLU A 224 66.89 21.66 27.58
N SER A 225 66.00 20.68 27.36
CA SER A 225 66.39 19.27 27.34
C SER A 225 66.94 18.89 25.95
N THR A 226 68.27 18.91 25.80
CA THR A 226 68.96 18.58 24.54
C THR A 226 68.97 17.08 24.25
N GLY A 227 67.81 16.50 23.96
CA GLY A 227 67.62 15.09 23.60
C GLY A 227 66.42 14.90 22.67
N PRO A 228 66.36 13.79 21.90
CA PRO A 228 65.25 13.54 20.98
C PRO A 228 63.93 13.29 21.75
N PRO A 229 62.81 13.92 21.34
CA PRO A 229 61.55 13.87 22.09
C PRO A 229 60.99 12.45 22.21
N GLY A 230 60.36 12.16 23.34
CA GLY A 230 59.59 10.95 23.56
C GLY A 230 58.28 10.95 22.77
N LEU A 231 57.69 9.75 22.59
CA LEU A 231 56.36 9.63 21.99
C LEU A 231 55.28 10.40 22.80
N ARG A 232 55.46 10.48 24.11
CA ARG A 232 54.66 11.34 25.01
C ARG A 232 54.71 12.80 24.58
N ASP A 233 55.91 13.33 24.39
CA ASP A 233 56.14 14.75 24.16
C ASP A 233 55.62 15.14 22.76
N ALA A 234 55.90 14.29 21.76
CA ALA A 234 55.38 14.42 20.40
C ALA A 234 53.84 14.23 20.27
N LEU A 235 53.16 13.73 21.31
CA LEU A 235 51.69 13.73 21.44
C LEU A 235 51.19 14.96 22.21
N MET A 236 51.92 15.41 23.24
CA MET A 236 51.62 16.64 23.98
C MET A 236 51.72 17.89 23.08
N ASP A 237 52.68 17.93 22.14
CA ASP A 237 52.77 18.93 21.07
C ASP A 237 51.53 19.00 20.17
N GLN A 238 50.70 17.95 20.16
CA GLN A 238 49.44 17.87 19.40
C GLN A 238 48.20 18.06 20.30
N GLY A 239 48.40 18.46 21.56
CA GLY A 239 47.33 18.58 22.56
C GLY A 239 46.79 17.23 23.06
N ILE A 240 47.44 16.11 22.75
CA ILE A 240 46.99 14.76 23.11
C ILE A 240 47.60 14.36 24.45
N VAL A 241 46.86 14.61 25.53
CA VAL A 241 47.23 14.19 26.89
C VAL A 241 46.51 12.90 27.26
N LEU A 242 47.25 11.79 27.30
CA LEU A 242 46.75 10.48 27.75
C LEU A 242 46.99 10.24 29.25
N GLN A 243 46.17 9.38 29.86
CA GLN A 243 46.32 8.96 31.26
C GLN A 243 47.43 7.92 31.44
N SER A 244 47.69 7.09 30.42
CA SER A 244 48.89 6.27 30.27
C SER A 244 49.35 6.29 28.80
N TYR A 245 50.64 6.09 28.56
CA TYR A 245 51.23 6.02 27.21
C TYR A 245 51.67 4.57 26.89
N THR A 246 50.94 3.60 27.41
CA THR A 246 51.11 2.17 27.09
C THR A 246 50.55 1.87 25.69
N PRO A 247 51.08 0.87 24.98
CA PRO A 247 50.48 0.38 23.73
C PRO A 247 49.00 0.00 23.87
N GLY A 248 48.31 -0.04 22.72
CA GLY A 248 46.87 -0.29 22.62
C GLY A 248 46.05 0.95 22.26
N GLN A 249 44.73 0.88 22.44
CA GLN A 249 43.80 1.94 22.03
C GLN A 249 43.28 2.75 23.23
N HIS A 250 43.45 4.07 23.15
CA HIS A 250 43.00 5.07 24.12
C HIS A 250 41.83 5.88 23.57
N ARG A 251 40.95 6.36 24.46
CA ARG A 251 39.80 7.22 24.13
C ARG A 251 39.81 8.47 25.00
N ILE A 252 40.00 9.64 24.36
CA ILE A 252 39.98 10.96 25.02
C ILE A 252 39.04 11.93 24.31
N ILE A 253 38.78 13.07 24.95
CA ILE A 253 38.12 14.22 24.31
C ILE A 253 39.07 14.76 23.22
N CYS A 254 38.56 14.99 22.01
CA CYS A 254 39.36 15.56 20.94
C CYS A 254 39.67 17.04 21.24
N PRO A 255 40.95 17.47 21.30
CA PRO A 255 41.30 18.86 21.64
C PRO A 255 40.77 19.86 20.59
N THR A 256 40.65 19.45 19.32
CA THR A 256 40.25 20.33 18.21
C THR A 256 38.76 20.66 18.18
N CYS A 257 37.88 19.73 18.58
CA CYS A 257 36.42 19.98 18.70
C CYS A 257 35.91 20.00 20.15
N ASN A 258 36.80 19.87 21.12
CA ASN A 258 36.54 19.77 22.56
C ASN A 258 35.39 18.82 22.98
N GLY A 259 35.17 17.76 22.20
CA GLY A 259 34.07 16.82 22.45
C GLY A 259 32.68 17.31 22.04
N GLY A 260 32.59 18.40 21.26
CA GLY A 260 31.33 18.99 20.81
C GLY A 260 30.51 19.58 21.96
N SER A 261 29.21 19.78 21.74
CA SER A 261 28.28 20.23 22.79
C SER A 261 28.03 19.18 23.90
N THR A 262 28.48 17.94 23.70
CA THR A 262 28.32 16.80 24.60
C THR A 262 29.56 16.49 25.45
N GLY A 263 30.72 17.09 25.13
CA GLY A 263 32.00 16.81 25.81
C GLY A 263 32.51 15.36 25.63
N GLU A 264 32.06 14.64 24.60
CA GLU A 264 32.30 13.20 24.49
C GLU A 264 33.75 12.85 24.10
N ARG A 265 34.18 11.63 24.45
CA ARG A 265 35.53 11.10 24.15
C ARG A 265 35.65 10.63 22.69
N SER A 266 35.44 11.56 21.74
CA SER A 266 35.37 11.27 20.31
C SER A 266 36.72 11.00 19.62
N LEU A 267 37.86 11.20 20.30
CA LEU A 267 39.18 10.87 19.76
C LEU A 267 39.57 9.44 20.13
N ALA A 268 39.86 8.61 19.12
CA ALA A 268 40.68 7.42 19.30
C ALA A 268 42.15 7.79 19.11
N VAL A 269 43.02 7.30 20.00
CA VAL A 269 44.48 7.35 19.85
C VAL A 269 45.00 5.93 20.01
N HIS A 270 45.65 5.38 19.00
CA HIS A 270 46.32 4.09 19.07
C HIS A 270 47.82 4.32 19.23
N ILE A 271 48.43 3.70 20.25
CA ILE A 271 49.88 3.55 20.36
C ILE A 271 50.21 2.13 19.90
N GLU A 272 51.11 2.02 18.93
CA GLU A 272 51.56 0.75 18.37
C GLU A 272 52.30 -0.10 19.44
N ASP A 273 52.32 -1.42 19.26
CA ASP A 273 52.90 -2.39 20.23
C ASP A 273 54.39 -2.15 20.55
N ASP A 274 55.10 -1.42 19.70
CA ASP A 274 56.51 -1.05 19.90
C ASP A 274 56.74 0.16 20.82
N GLY A 275 55.68 0.90 21.16
CA GLY A 275 55.71 2.09 22.03
C GLY A 275 56.46 3.30 21.45
N LYS A 276 56.75 3.34 20.14
CA LYS A 276 57.52 4.42 19.47
C LYS A 276 56.70 5.22 18.46
N SER A 277 55.50 4.79 18.10
CA SER A 277 54.61 5.54 17.22
C SER A 277 53.15 5.47 17.67
N ALA A 278 52.38 6.49 17.27
CA ALA A 278 50.96 6.60 17.57
C ALA A 278 50.20 7.27 16.43
N ALA A 279 48.94 6.87 16.24
CA ALA A 279 48.01 7.45 15.27
C ALA A 279 46.70 7.82 15.96
N TRP A 280 46.02 8.85 15.48
CA TRP A 280 44.74 9.30 16.05
C TRP A 280 43.70 9.66 14.98
N CYS A 281 42.44 9.49 15.37
CA CYS A 281 41.27 9.80 14.56
C CYS A 281 40.11 10.25 15.44
N CYS A 282 39.52 11.41 15.12
CA CYS A 282 38.26 11.84 15.72
C CYS A 282 37.09 11.26 14.91
N HIS A 283 36.21 10.52 15.58
CA HIS A 283 35.11 9.79 14.94
C HIS A 283 33.82 10.60 14.78
N ARG A 284 33.87 11.94 14.90
CA ARG A 284 32.71 12.82 14.80
C ARG A 284 32.63 13.39 13.39
N ALA A 285 31.48 13.25 12.72
CA ALA A 285 31.29 13.64 11.33
C ALA A 285 31.68 15.10 11.00
N ASN A 286 31.60 16.01 11.98
CA ASN A 286 31.95 17.43 11.82
C ASN A 286 33.37 17.77 12.33
N CYS A 287 34.25 16.77 12.51
CA CYS A 287 35.61 16.96 13.02
C CYS A 287 36.56 15.91 12.44
N GLU A 288 37.08 16.19 11.24
CA GLU A 288 37.99 15.32 10.46
C GLU A 288 39.43 15.23 11.03
N TRP A 289 39.64 15.69 12.27
CA TRP A 289 40.97 15.77 12.86
C TRP A 289 41.56 14.37 13.09
N THR A 290 42.61 14.09 12.31
CA THR A 290 43.35 12.84 12.23
C THR A 290 44.84 13.16 12.20
N GLY A 291 45.69 12.20 12.56
CA GLY A 291 47.14 12.40 12.52
C GLY A 291 47.92 11.19 12.99
N GLY A 292 49.24 11.35 13.05
CA GLY A 292 50.15 10.35 13.59
C GLY A 292 51.55 10.89 13.77
N THR A 293 52.28 10.35 14.74
CA THR A 293 53.63 10.77 15.11
C THR A 293 54.50 9.55 15.44
N SER A 294 55.81 9.68 15.27
CA SER A 294 56.78 8.64 15.63
C SER A 294 58.06 9.24 16.19
N LYS A 295 58.79 8.44 16.96
CA LYS A 295 60.04 8.82 17.65
C LYS A 295 61.22 9.14 16.71
N GLU A 296 61.02 9.06 15.38
CA GLU A 296 62.05 9.31 14.35
C GLU A 296 61.91 10.68 13.66
N GLY A 297 61.36 11.68 14.36
CA GLY A 297 61.42 13.11 13.97
C GLY A 297 60.68 13.52 12.69
N ARG A 298 60.10 12.57 11.94
CA ARG A 298 59.35 12.84 10.69
C ARG A 298 57.93 13.29 10.99
N GLN A 299 57.77 14.56 11.33
CA GLN A 299 56.50 15.26 11.17
C GLN A 299 55.99 15.07 9.72
N ARG A 300 54.85 14.40 9.55
CA ARG A 300 54.12 14.43 8.28
C ARG A 300 53.45 15.80 8.16
N ALA A 301 54.20 16.75 7.62
CA ALA A 301 53.79 18.14 7.50
C ALA A 301 52.41 18.29 6.84
N SER A 302 51.55 19.07 7.49
CA SER A 302 50.26 19.47 6.94
C SER A 302 50.48 20.38 5.72
N LYS A 303 50.06 19.90 4.55
CA LYS A 303 49.68 20.80 3.45
C LYS A 303 48.17 20.97 3.49
N GLY A 304 47.71 22.22 3.55
CA GLY A 304 46.29 22.54 3.53
C GLY A 304 45.62 22.02 2.25
N ALA A 305 44.44 21.44 2.40
CA ALA A 305 43.69 20.80 1.32
C ALA A 305 42.51 21.68 0.86
N ASP A 306 42.81 22.83 0.28
CA ASP A 306 41.88 23.49 -0.63
C ASP A 306 42.14 23.00 -2.06
N GLY A 307 41.23 22.19 -2.61
CA GLY A 307 41.07 22.06 -4.07
C GLY A 307 41.90 21.03 -4.85
N ALA A 308 42.20 19.83 -4.32
CA ALA A 308 42.55 18.69 -5.19
C ALA A 308 42.30 17.31 -4.53
N ALA A 309 41.41 16.49 -5.12
CA ALA A 309 41.14 15.14 -4.62
C ALA A 309 42.25 14.13 -5.00
N SER A 310 43.16 13.82 -4.07
CA SER A 310 44.18 12.78 -4.26
C SER A 310 43.58 11.38 -4.16
N ASN A 311 43.00 10.92 -5.26
CA ASN A 311 42.32 9.62 -5.36
C ASN A 311 43.25 8.47 -4.95
N ARG A 312 42.87 7.68 -3.93
CA ARG A 312 43.67 6.54 -3.41
C ARG A 312 43.59 5.39 -4.41
N ARG A 313 44.36 5.48 -5.51
CA ARG A 313 44.36 4.52 -6.63
C ARG A 313 44.44 3.09 -6.12
N VAL A 314 43.31 2.38 -6.18
CA VAL A 314 43.27 0.93 -6.22
C VAL A 314 44.15 0.50 -7.40
N ALA A 315 45.04 -0.47 -7.19
CA ALA A 315 45.83 -1.00 -8.30
C ALA A 315 44.89 -1.61 -9.34
N LYS A 316 45.00 -1.21 -10.61
CA LYS A 316 44.18 -1.79 -11.69
C LYS A 316 44.34 -3.32 -11.69
N PRO A 317 43.27 -4.09 -11.96
CA PRO A 317 43.36 -5.53 -12.11
C PRO A 317 44.40 -5.89 -13.19
N LYS A 318 45.18 -6.94 -12.95
CA LYS A 318 46.05 -7.52 -13.98
C LYS A 318 45.20 -8.38 -14.92
N LEU A 319 44.61 -7.74 -15.91
CA LEU A 319 44.07 -8.38 -17.10
C LEU A 319 45.23 -8.79 -18.03
N PRO A 320 45.10 -9.88 -18.81
CA PRO A 320 46.05 -10.21 -19.87
C PRO A 320 45.91 -9.25 -21.06
N ASP A 321 46.87 -9.28 -21.99
CA ASP A 321 46.68 -8.63 -23.28
C ASP A 321 45.62 -9.42 -24.08
N PRO A 322 44.68 -8.76 -24.79
CA PRO A 322 43.76 -9.46 -25.69
C PRO A 322 44.45 -10.35 -26.75
N ALA A 323 45.72 -10.08 -27.10
CA ALA A 323 46.53 -10.93 -27.97
C ALA A 323 47.01 -12.25 -27.31
N ASP A 324 47.07 -12.33 -25.98
CA ASP A 324 47.43 -13.57 -25.25
C ASP A 324 46.28 -14.61 -25.25
N LEU A 325 45.05 -14.19 -25.61
CA LEU A 325 43.85 -15.00 -25.56
C LEU A 325 43.70 -15.85 -26.83
N GLN A 326 43.81 -17.18 -26.70
CA GLN A 326 43.74 -18.12 -27.82
C GLN A 326 42.29 -18.26 -28.30
N ARG A 327 41.87 -17.41 -29.25
CA ARG A 327 40.49 -17.30 -29.75
C ARG A 327 39.96 -18.65 -30.26
N ILE A 328 38.68 -18.91 -30.00
CA ILE A 328 37.92 -20.04 -30.53
C ILE A 328 37.06 -19.50 -31.68
N GLY A 329 37.18 -20.10 -32.85
CA GLY A 329 36.49 -19.67 -34.07
C GLY A 329 36.67 -20.67 -35.22
N PRO A 330 36.14 -20.38 -36.42
CA PRO A 330 36.22 -21.26 -37.59
C PRO A 330 37.63 -21.35 -38.22
N GLY A 331 38.57 -20.51 -37.79
CA GLY A 331 39.96 -20.51 -38.25
C GLY A 331 40.87 -21.54 -37.56
N ASN A 332 42.19 -21.38 -37.75
CA ASN A 332 43.20 -22.24 -37.14
C ASN A 332 43.23 -22.06 -35.61
N MET A 333 42.93 -23.13 -34.87
CA MET A 333 42.89 -23.17 -33.41
C MET A 333 44.10 -23.92 -32.80
N THR A 334 44.47 -23.57 -31.57
CA THR A 334 45.44 -24.35 -30.78
C THR A 334 44.80 -25.68 -30.31
N PRO A 335 45.60 -26.71 -29.93
CA PRO A 335 45.05 -27.96 -29.41
C PRO A 335 44.17 -27.82 -28.16
N ALA A 336 44.33 -26.73 -27.40
CA ALA A 336 43.48 -26.41 -26.25
C ALA A 336 42.16 -25.73 -26.70
N ALA A 337 42.23 -24.79 -27.65
CA ALA A 337 41.06 -24.18 -28.28
C ALA A 337 40.19 -25.22 -29.02
N THR A 338 40.79 -26.19 -29.71
CA THR A 338 40.04 -27.28 -30.39
C THR A 338 39.17 -28.08 -29.43
N LYS A 339 39.71 -28.49 -28.26
CA LYS A 339 38.94 -29.23 -27.22
C LYS A 339 37.77 -28.42 -26.68
N TRP A 340 37.98 -27.13 -26.42
CA TRP A 340 36.88 -26.25 -25.99
C TRP A 340 35.87 -25.98 -27.13
N SER A 341 36.31 -25.99 -28.39
CA SER A 341 35.44 -25.95 -29.57
C SER A 341 34.51 -27.17 -29.67
N GLU A 342 35.00 -28.36 -29.31
CA GLU A 342 34.22 -29.59 -29.25
C GLU A 342 33.20 -29.56 -28.10
N PHE A 343 33.59 -29.02 -26.93
CA PHE A 343 32.65 -28.75 -25.84
C PHE A 343 31.54 -27.79 -26.27
N LEU A 344 31.86 -26.68 -26.94
CA LEU A 344 30.86 -25.69 -27.40
C LEU A 344 29.89 -26.30 -28.43
N LYS A 345 30.42 -27.06 -29.40
CA LYS A 345 29.60 -27.82 -30.37
C LYS A 345 28.67 -28.83 -29.68
N SER A 346 29.15 -29.54 -28.64
CA SER A 346 28.29 -30.45 -27.86
C SER A 346 27.20 -29.74 -27.05
N ARG A 347 27.29 -28.42 -26.88
CA ARG A 347 26.26 -27.55 -26.31
C ARG A 347 25.41 -26.80 -27.35
N GLY A 348 25.50 -27.17 -28.62
CA GLY A 348 24.76 -26.55 -29.72
C GLY A 348 25.27 -25.17 -30.14
N ILE A 349 26.44 -24.74 -29.67
CA ILE A 349 27.03 -23.42 -29.98
C ILE A 349 27.97 -23.53 -31.18
N SER A 350 27.78 -22.66 -32.18
CA SER A 350 28.63 -22.61 -33.37
C SER A 350 29.96 -21.88 -33.12
N LEU A 351 30.92 -22.05 -34.03
CA LEU A 351 32.23 -21.39 -33.92
C LEU A 351 32.15 -19.90 -34.23
N GLU A 352 31.19 -19.51 -35.07
CA GLU A 352 30.92 -18.13 -35.48
C GLU A 352 30.32 -17.34 -34.30
N VAL A 353 29.38 -17.95 -33.55
CA VAL A 353 28.85 -17.37 -32.30
C VAL A 353 29.92 -17.32 -31.22
N ALA A 354 30.76 -18.35 -31.08
CA ALA A 354 31.88 -18.33 -30.15
C ALA A 354 32.90 -17.20 -30.46
N GLU A 355 33.28 -17.03 -31.73
CA GLU A 355 34.21 -16.00 -32.18
C GLU A 355 33.65 -14.58 -31.99
N ARG A 356 32.38 -14.35 -32.35
CA ARG A 356 31.71 -13.05 -32.17
C ARG A 356 31.64 -12.64 -30.70
N ASN A 357 31.35 -13.59 -29.82
CA ASN A 357 31.32 -13.40 -28.37
C ASN A 357 32.71 -13.42 -27.71
N GLY A 358 33.77 -13.53 -28.51
CA GLY A 358 35.16 -13.41 -28.11
C GLY A 358 35.70 -14.58 -27.28
N LEU A 359 35.05 -15.74 -27.33
CA LEU A 359 35.47 -16.91 -26.56
C LEU A 359 36.91 -17.29 -26.91
N ALA A 360 37.68 -17.61 -25.88
CA ALA A 360 39.09 -17.92 -26.01
C ALA A 360 39.52 -18.97 -24.98
N VAL A 361 40.76 -19.46 -25.12
CA VAL A 361 41.42 -20.29 -24.12
C VAL A 361 42.64 -19.56 -23.57
N GLN A 362 42.85 -19.68 -22.27
CA GLN A 362 44.06 -19.19 -21.61
C GLN A 362 44.56 -20.25 -20.61
N ASN A 363 45.87 -20.49 -20.61
CA ASN A 363 46.50 -21.24 -19.53
C ASN A 363 46.64 -20.33 -18.31
N VAL A 364 45.88 -20.60 -17.25
CA VAL A 364 45.74 -19.69 -16.10
C VAL A 364 45.58 -20.49 -14.81
N TYR A 365 46.05 -19.92 -13.70
CA TYR A 365 45.88 -20.53 -12.38
C TYR A 365 44.40 -20.56 -11.96
N SER A 366 43.86 -21.76 -11.76
CA SER A 366 42.55 -22.02 -11.18
C SER A 366 42.69 -22.16 -9.66
N PRO A 367 42.10 -21.27 -8.84
CA PRO A 367 42.07 -21.46 -7.39
C PRO A 367 41.33 -22.74 -6.96
N PRO A 368 40.18 -23.12 -7.56
CA PRO A 368 39.52 -24.41 -7.28
C PRO A 368 40.41 -25.63 -7.51
N ALA A 369 41.13 -25.69 -8.64
CA ALA A 369 42.04 -26.81 -8.94
C ALA A 369 43.43 -26.67 -8.30
N SER A 370 43.72 -25.55 -7.64
CA SER A 370 45.03 -25.19 -7.05
C SER A 370 46.22 -25.30 -8.01
N GLY A 371 46.00 -25.07 -9.31
CA GLY A 371 47.01 -25.26 -10.36
C GLY A 371 46.65 -24.56 -11.66
N TYR A 372 47.59 -24.55 -12.62
CA TYR A 372 47.38 -23.98 -13.95
C TYR A 372 46.57 -24.94 -14.84
N VAL A 373 45.55 -24.41 -15.52
CA VAL A 373 44.68 -25.15 -16.44
C VAL A 373 44.39 -24.34 -17.69
N ASP A 374 44.13 -25.02 -18.80
CA ASP A 374 43.63 -24.40 -20.04
C ASP A 374 42.13 -24.10 -19.88
N ALA A 375 41.80 -22.90 -19.41
CA ALA A 375 40.43 -22.49 -19.10
C ALA A 375 39.73 -21.85 -20.31
N LEU A 376 38.44 -22.14 -20.48
CA LEU A 376 37.57 -21.38 -21.39
C LEU A 376 37.33 -19.98 -20.79
N CYS A 377 37.50 -18.96 -21.61
CA CYS A 377 37.46 -17.55 -21.24
C CYS A 377 36.22 -16.88 -21.85
N PHE A 378 35.41 -16.23 -21.00
CA PHE A 378 34.32 -15.34 -21.39
C PHE A 378 34.76 -13.90 -21.10
N PRO A 379 35.12 -13.08 -22.12
CA PRO A 379 35.60 -11.73 -21.92
C PRO A 379 34.45 -10.73 -21.73
N TYR A 380 34.48 -9.97 -20.64
CA TYR A 380 33.51 -8.92 -20.35
C TYR A 380 34.04 -7.61 -20.91
N MET A 381 33.38 -7.14 -21.98
CA MET A 381 33.75 -5.94 -22.71
C MET A 381 32.86 -4.76 -22.30
N ARG A 382 33.42 -3.55 -22.32
CA ARG A 382 32.68 -2.28 -22.30
C ARG A 382 33.33 -1.32 -23.27
N ASP A 383 32.56 -0.77 -24.20
CA ASP A 383 33.01 0.17 -25.24
C ASP A 383 34.20 -0.39 -26.06
N GLY A 384 34.28 -1.72 -26.20
CA GLY A 384 35.42 -2.43 -26.82
C GLY A 384 36.66 -2.62 -25.94
N GLU A 385 36.73 -2.05 -24.72
CA GLU A 385 37.79 -2.36 -23.74
C GLU A 385 37.47 -3.64 -22.95
N LEU A 386 38.51 -4.45 -22.68
CA LEU A 386 38.39 -5.62 -21.80
C LEU A 386 38.36 -5.17 -20.33
N ILE A 387 37.29 -5.50 -19.62
CA ILE A 387 37.06 -5.09 -18.22
C ILE A 387 37.28 -6.23 -17.23
N ASN A 388 36.89 -7.45 -17.59
CA ASN A 388 36.98 -8.66 -16.75
C ASN A 388 37.01 -9.92 -17.62
N ILE A 389 37.44 -11.06 -17.08
CA ILE A 389 37.29 -12.38 -17.70
C ILE A 389 36.70 -13.32 -16.65
N LYS A 390 35.61 -14.01 -17.01
CA LYS A 390 35.13 -15.19 -16.28
C LYS A 390 35.70 -16.42 -16.94
N TYR A 391 36.36 -17.25 -16.15
CA TYR A 391 37.00 -18.49 -16.58
C TYR A 391 36.12 -19.68 -16.20
N ARG A 392 36.19 -20.72 -17.04
CA ARG A 392 35.61 -22.04 -16.77
C ARG A 392 36.68 -23.11 -16.89
N GLY A 393 36.89 -23.85 -15.82
CA GLY A 393 37.83 -24.97 -15.76
C GLY A 393 37.25 -26.25 -16.39
N PRO A 394 38.11 -27.22 -16.77
CA PRO A 394 37.67 -28.52 -17.28
C PRO A 394 36.90 -29.35 -16.24
N ASP A 395 37.12 -29.06 -14.95
CA ASP A 395 36.38 -29.56 -13.79
C ASP A 395 34.98 -28.94 -13.62
N LYS A 396 34.59 -28.04 -14.53
CA LYS A 396 33.37 -27.20 -14.49
C LYS A 396 33.38 -26.11 -13.42
N SER A 397 34.51 -25.86 -12.74
CA SER A 397 34.61 -24.74 -11.81
C SER A 397 34.63 -23.39 -12.55
N PHE A 398 34.26 -22.31 -11.85
CA PHE A 398 34.25 -20.95 -12.39
C PHE A 398 34.96 -19.98 -11.45
N TRP A 399 35.68 -19.01 -12.02
CA TRP A 399 36.31 -17.90 -11.30
C TRP A 399 36.42 -16.66 -12.19
N GLN A 400 36.75 -15.50 -11.63
CA GLN A 400 36.94 -14.24 -12.36
C GLN A 400 38.31 -13.61 -12.04
N VAL A 401 38.72 -12.60 -12.81
CA VAL A 401 39.96 -11.85 -12.54
C VAL A 401 39.85 -11.10 -11.21
N LYS A 402 40.79 -11.36 -10.29
CA LYS A 402 40.73 -10.83 -8.92
C LYS A 402 40.83 -9.31 -8.90
N GLY A 403 39.75 -8.65 -8.46
CA GLY A 403 39.66 -7.20 -8.37
C GLY A 403 39.31 -6.51 -9.69
N ALA A 404 38.87 -7.26 -10.70
CA ALA A 404 38.22 -6.70 -11.88
C ALA A 404 36.82 -6.20 -11.55
N GLU A 405 36.33 -5.26 -12.36
CA GLU A 405 34.98 -4.72 -12.22
C GLU A 405 33.95 -5.77 -12.68
N LYS A 406 32.84 -5.91 -11.94
CA LYS A 406 31.72 -6.74 -12.40
C LYS A 406 30.82 -5.92 -13.31
N ILE A 407 30.65 -6.40 -14.53
CA ILE A 407 29.70 -5.86 -15.51
C ILE A 407 28.88 -7.02 -16.09
N LEU A 408 27.92 -6.73 -16.97
CA LEU A 408 27.16 -7.75 -17.70
C LEU A 408 27.98 -8.31 -18.87
N TYR A 409 27.87 -9.62 -19.14
CA TYR A 409 28.51 -10.22 -20.31
C TYR A 409 27.70 -9.90 -21.55
N GLY A 410 28.32 -9.26 -22.56
CA GLY A 410 27.62 -8.72 -23.72
C GLY A 410 27.06 -7.31 -23.55
N LEU A 411 27.57 -6.51 -22.59
CA LEU A 411 27.13 -5.12 -22.38
C LEU A 411 27.15 -4.27 -23.66
N ASP A 412 28.13 -4.48 -24.54
CA ASP A 412 28.27 -3.78 -25.82
C ASP A 412 27.20 -4.19 -26.85
N ASP A 413 26.58 -5.37 -26.72
CA ASP A 413 25.53 -5.87 -27.63
C ASP A 413 24.15 -5.25 -27.36
N VAL A 414 24.00 -4.48 -26.29
CA VAL A 414 22.74 -3.85 -25.86
C VAL A 414 22.79 -2.32 -25.84
N ALA A 415 23.87 -1.74 -26.36
CA ALA A 415 24.08 -0.29 -26.41
C ALA A 415 23.14 0.38 -27.43
N GLY A 416 22.00 0.89 -26.94
CA GLY A 416 20.98 1.57 -27.75
C GLY A 416 19.74 0.72 -28.10
N GLU A 417 19.64 -0.50 -27.57
CA GLU A 417 18.47 -1.37 -27.76
C GLU A 417 17.26 -0.94 -26.91
N GLU A 418 16.06 -1.03 -27.48
CA GLU A 418 14.81 -0.76 -26.75
C GLU A 418 14.36 -1.93 -25.87
N GLU A 419 14.79 -3.16 -26.20
CA GLU A 419 14.48 -4.40 -25.48
C GLU A 419 15.74 -5.22 -25.23
N VAL A 420 15.89 -5.79 -24.03
CA VAL A 420 17.03 -6.63 -23.66
C VAL A 420 16.61 -7.89 -22.93
N ILE A 421 17.22 -9.02 -23.30
CA ILE A 421 17.03 -10.32 -22.66
C ILE A 421 18.15 -10.53 -21.62
N ILE A 422 17.79 -10.89 -20.38
CA ILE A 422 18.74 -11.15 -19.29
C ILE A 422 18.68 -12.63 -18.89
N VAL A 423 19.81 -13.33 -19.01
CA VAL A 423 19.97 -14.75 -18.64
C VAL A 423 20.90 -14.90 -17.42
N GLU A 424 20.96 -16.10 -16.81
CA GLU A 424 21.87 -16.35 -15.68
C GLU A 424 23.29 -16.72 -16.13
N GLY A 425 23.46 -17.63 -17.10
CA GLY A 425 24.76 -18.13 -17.55
C GLY A 425 25.26 -17.54 -18.88
N GLU A 426 26.58 -17.55 -19.07
CA GLU A 426 27.19 -17.13 -20.35
C GLU A 426 26.81 -18.08 -21.50
N MET A 427 26.65 -19.37 -21.20
CA MET A 427 26.21 -20.39 -22.17
C MET A 427 24.79 -20.13 -22.67
N ASP A 428 23.92 -19.57 -21.84
CA ASP A 428 22.54 -19.23 -22.20
C ASP A 428 22.50 -18.03 -23.14
N LYS A 429 23.41 -17.05 -22.95
CA LYS A 429 23.56 -15.92 -23.86
C LYS A 429 23.92 -16.41 -25.26
N LEU A 430 24.88 -17.34 -25.35
CA LEU A 430 25.27 -17.99 -26.60
C LEU A 430 24.13 -18.83 -27.20
N ALA A 431 23.34 -19.51 -26.37
CA ALA A 431 22.20 -20.31 -26.82
C ALA A 431 21.06 -19.44 -27.41
N LEU A 432 20.81 -18.26 -26.84
CA LEU A 432 19.87 -17.30 -27.40
C LEU A 432 20.39 -16.65 -28.70
N GLU A 433 21.71 -16.45 -28.82
CA GLU A 433 22.30 -15.99 -30.08
C GLU A 433 22.21 -17.05 -31.19
N MET A 434 22.35 -18.34 -30.86
CA MET A 434 22.05 -19.44 -31.80
C MET A 434 20.58 -19.43 -32.26
N ALA A 435 19.66 -18.91 -31.44
CA ALA A 435 18.27 -18.68 -31.85
C ALA A 435 18.05 -17.36 -32.62
N GLY A 436 19.05 -16.49 -32.70
CA GLY A 436 19.06 -15.24 -33.47
C GLY A 436 19.00 -13.95 -32.63
N PHE A 437 18.93 -14.04 -31.29
CA PHE A 437 18.85 -12.88 -30.41
C PHE A 437 20.24 -12.38 -30.03
N ARG A 438 20.56 -11.11 -30.33
CA ARG A 438 21.86 -10.49 -29.99
C ARG A 438 21.78 -9.52 -28.81
N ASN A 439 20.60 -8.95 -28.57
CA ASN A 439 20.26 -8.06 -27.45
C ASN A 439 20.17 -8.82 -26.11
N VAL A 440 21.17 -9.66 -25.81
CA VAL A 440 21.17 -10.62 -24.71
C VAL A 440 22.37 -10.37 -23.80
N VAL A 441 22.17 -10.43 -22.49
CA VAL A 441 23.24 -10.29 -21.48
C VAL A 441 23.15 -11.37 -20.40
N SER A 442 24.28 -11.89 -19.93
CA SER A 442 24.33 -12.73 -18.72
C SER A 442 24.85 -11.96 -17.51
N VAL A 443 24.36 -12.33 -16.31
CA VAL A 443 24.86 -11.78 -15.05
C VAL A 443 26.22 -12.38 -14.69
N PRO A 444 27.15 -11.61 -14.09
CA PRO A 444 28.47 -12.14 -13.72
C PRO A 444 28.37 -13.20 -12.60
N ASP A 445 27.48 -12.98 -11.62
CA ASP A 445 27.22 -13.90 -10.51
C ASP A 445 25.71 -14.19 -10.37
N GLY A 446 25.32 -15.47 -10.34
CA GLY A 446 23.95 -15.93 -10.04
C GLY A 446 23.44 -15.58 -8.62
N ALA A 447 22.14 -15.71 -8.35
CA ALA A 447 21.53 -15.19 -7.12
C ALA A 447 21.92 -15.94 -5.83
N PRO A 448 21.86 -15.28 -4.64
CA PRO A 448 21.76 -15.99 -3.38
C PRO A 448 20.40 -16.71 -3.30
N GLY A 449 20.35 -17.90 -2.69
CA GLY A 449 19.16 -18.76 -2.67
C GLY A 449 17.91 -18.26 -1.93
N LYS A 450 17.85 -16.97 -1.56
CA LYS A 450 16.65 -16.26 -1.08
C LYS A 450 16.73 -14.78 -1.50
N VAL A 451 15.61 -14.24 -1.97
CA VAL A 451 15.38 -12.79 -2.08
C VAL A 451 15.40 -12.17 -0.68
N LYS A 452 15.87 -10.93 -0.55
CA LYS A 452 15.83 -10.18 0.72
C LYS A 452 14.57 -9.31 0.79
N ASP A 453 13.69 -9.59 1.74
CA ASP A 453 12.57 -8.71 2.06
C ASP A 453 13.07 -7.39 2.68
N GLY A 454 12.81 -6.26 2.01
CA GLY A 454 13.15 -4.93 2.54
C GLY A 454 13.35 -3.86 1.47
N ALA A 455 13.77 -2.68 1.92
CA ALA A 455 14.28 -1.63 1.05
C ALA A 455 15.55 -2.08 0.30
N LEU A 456 15.86 -1.45 -0.83
CA LEU A 456 17.15 -1.65 -1.48
C LEU A 456 18.27 -1.12 -0.59
N PRO A 457 19.38 -1.86 -0.41
CA PRO A 457 20.59 -1.34 0.24
C PRO A 457 21.22 -0.21 -0.59
N SER A 458 22.19 0.51 -0.02
CA SER A 458 22.94 1.51 -0.79
C SER A 458 23.79 0.83 -1.88
N PRO A 459 24.12 1.53 -2.99
CA PRO A 459 25.02 0.99 -4.01
C PRO A 459 26.41 0.59 -3.47
N GLU A 460 26.87 1.22 -2.39
CA GLU A 460 28.18 0.95 -1.76
C GLU A 460 28.17 -0.33 -0.91
N ASP A 461 26.99 -0.74 -0.41
CA ASP A 461 26.77 -1.97 0.35
C ASP A 461 26.49 -3.19 -0.55
N ASP A 462 25.94 -2.98 -1.75
CA ASP A 462 25.38 -4.05 -2.59
C ASP A 462 26.38 -4.72 -3.55
N ARG A 463 27.47 -5.25 -2.99
CA ARG A 463 28.52 -5.98 -3.72
C ARG A 463 28.06 -7.26 -4.44
N LYS A 464 26.78 -7.62 -4.32
CA LYS A 464 26.18 -8.76 -5.02
C LYS A 464 25.48 -8.35 -6.31
N TYR A 465 24.90 -7.15 -6.36
CA TYR A 465 24.21 -6.60 -7.53
C TYR A 465 24.90 -5.33 -8.10
N GLU A 466 26.11 -5.02 -7.64
CA GLU A 466 26.98 -3.93 -8.12
C GLU A 466 27.08 -3.86 -9.66
N TYR A 467 27.02 -5.00 -10.35
CA TYR A 467 27.05 -5.04 -11.82
C TYR A 467 25.88 -4.30 -12.49
N LEU A 468 24.69 -4.25 -11.87
CA LEU A 468 23.56 -3.47 -12.39
C LEU A 468 23.83 -1.96 -12.26
N TRP A 469 24.54 -1.53 -11.23
CA TRP A 469 24.94 -0.13 -11.06
C TRP A 469 26.08 0.24 -12.03
N ASN A 470 27.05 -0.65 -12.19
CA ASN A 470 28.17 -0.49 -13.13
C ASN A 470 27.72 -0.46 -14.60
N CYS A 471 26.60 -1.10 -14.94
CA CYS A 471 26.00 -1.08 -16.28
C CYS A 471 24.84 -0.06 -16.40
N ARG A 472 24.64 0.80 -15.41
CA ARG A 472 23.42 1.63 -15.32
C ARG A 472 23.26 2.61 -16.50
N ALA A 473 24.36 3.10 -17.07
CA ALA A 473 24.32 3.99 -18.23
C ALA A 473 23.62 3.34 -19.45
N GLN A 474 23.79 2.04 -19.63
CA GLN A 474 23.09 1.23 -20.65
C GLN A 474 21.71 0.76 -20.17
N LEU A 475 21.56 0.41 -18.87
CA LEU A 475 20.32 -0.18 -18.34
C LEU A 475 19.18 0.82 -18.11
N ASP A 476 19.47 2.10 -17.85
CA ASP A 476 18.44 3.12 -17.64
C ASP A 476 17.70 3.51 -18.93
N THR A 477 18.29 3.29 -20.13
CA THR A 477 17.68 3.66 -21.42
C THR A 477 16.73 2.61 -22.00
N ILE A 478 16.84 1.33 -21.58
CA ILE A 478 16.07 0.22 -22.13
C ILE A 478 14.59 0.32 -21.74
N SER A 479 13.66 0.13 -22.68
CA SER A 479 12.23 0.19 -22.39
C SER A 479 11.69 -1.11 -21.79
N ARG A 480 12.21 -2.26 -22.24
CA ARG A 480 11.69 -3.60 -21.95
C ARG A 480 12.79 -4.60 -21.59
N PHE A 481 12.60 -5.34 -20.50
CA PHE A 481 13.46 -6.44 -20.08
C PHE A 481 12.73 -7.77 -20.16
N VAL A 482 13.34 -8.75 -20.80
CA VAL A 482 12.86 -10.14 -20.85
C VAL A 482 13.80 -10.99 -19.99
N ILE A 483 13.32 -11.44 -18.84
CA ILE A 483 14.12 -12.13 -17.84
C ILE A 483 14.00 -13.64 -18.07
N ALA A 484 15.10 -14.22 -18.55
CA ALA A 484 15.26 -15.56 -19.07
C ALA A 484 16.28 -16.36 -18.24
N THR A 485 16.14 -16.26 -16.91
CA THR A 485 16.97 -16.96 -15.92
C THR A 485 16.53 -18.42 -15.74
N ASP A 486 17.29 -19.20 -14.98
CA ASP A 486 17.03 -20.62 -14.75
C ASP A 486 15.66 -20.87 -14.08
N SER A 487 15.02 -21.98 -14.43
CA SER A 487 13.71 -22.38 -13.88
C SER A 487 13.79 -23.00 -12.47
N ASP A 488 14.95 -23.00 -11.82
CA ASP A 488 15.17 -23.56 -10.48
C ASP A 488 14.92 -22.56 -9.32
N GLY A 489 15.25 -22.94 -8.08
CA GLY A 489 15.05 -22.09 -6.90
C GLY A 489 15.89 -20.79 -6.94
N PRO A 490 17.23 -20.88 -7.04
CA PRO A 490 18.11 -19.73 -7.26
C PRO A 490 17.71 -18.86 -8.46
N GLY A 491 17.44 -19.46 -9.63
CA GLY A 491 17.09 -18.72 -10.84
C GLY A 491 15.78 -17.96 -10.73
N ARG A 492 14.75 -18.52 -10.08
CA ARG A 492 13.52 -17.79 -9.74
C ARG A 492 13.76 -16.63 -8.76
N ALA A 493 14.68 -16.79 -7.81
CA ALA A 493 15.07 -15.72 -6.89
C ALA A 493 15.88 -14.62 -7.61
N LEU A 494 16.73 -14.97 -8.58
CA LEU A 494 17.38 -13.99 -9.46
C LEU A 494 16.34 -13.22 -10.28
N SER A 495 15.38 -13.94 -10.88
CA SER A 495 14.32 -13.40 -11.72
C SER A 495 13.51 -12.30 -11.02
N GLU A 496 13.04 -12.60 -9.80
CA GLU A 496 12.23 -11.69 -8.98
C GLU A 496 13.04 -10.48 -8.47
N GLU A 497 14.32 -10.68 -8.12
CA GLU A 497 15.20 -9.60 -7.63
C GLU A 497 15.69 -8.67 -8.75
N LEU A 498 15.94 -9.20 -9.96
CA LEU A 498 16.17 -8.40 -11.17
C LEU A 498 14.95 -7.54 -11.48
N ALA A 499 13.75 -8.14 -11.55
CA ALA A 499 12.51 -7.40 -11.82
C ALA A 499 12.21 -6.33 -10.76
N ARG A 500 12.51 -6.60 -9.48
CA ARG A 500 12.38 -5.62 -8.39
C ARG A 500 13.34 -4.42 -8.52
N ARG A 501 14.47 -4.58 -9.20
CA ARG A 501 15.52 -3.55 -9.36
C ARG A 501 15.39 -2.75 -10.65
N LEU A 502 15.02 -3.43 -11.74
CA LEU A 502 14.85 -2.83 -13.06
C LEU A 502 13.49 -2.14 -13.23
N GLY A 503 12.52 -2.46 -12.38
CA GLY A 503 11.13 -1.99 -12.43
C GLY A 503 10.23 -3.08 -13.00
N LYS A 504 9.33 -3.63 -12.18
CA LYS A 504 8.50 -4.79 -12.58
C LYS A 504 7.61 -4.50 -13.79
N GLU A 505 7.21 -3.24 -13.95
CA GLU A 505 6.46 -2.71 -15.07
C GLU A 505 7.25 -2.67 -16.40
N ARG A 506 8.58 -2.75 -16.34
CA ARG A 506 9.48 -2.92 -17.50
C ARG A 506 9.87 -4.39 -17.73
N CYS A 507 9.40 -5.34 -16.90
CA CYS A 507 9.90 -6.72 -16.89
C CYS A 507 8.85 -7.77 -17.30
N TRP A 508 9.29 -8.68 -18.16
CA TRP A 508 8.62 -9.92 -18.53
C TRP A 508 9.50 -11.11 -18.10
N ARG A 509 8.89 -12.27 -17.83
CA ARG A 509 9.56 -13.50 -17.42
C ARG A 509 9.31 -14.61 -18.43
N VAL A 510 10.37 -15.27 -18.87
CA VAL A 510 10.28 -16.48 -19.69
C VAL A 510 9.86 -17.67 -18.82
N THR A 511 9.03 -18.56 -19.38
CA THR A 511 8.80 -19.90 -18.85
C THR A 511 9.42 -20.89 -19.82
N TRP A 512 10.44 -21.64 -19.39
CA TRP A 512 11.07 -22.67 -20.21
C TRP A 512 10.15 -23.90 -20.39
N PRO A 513 10.32 -24.68 -21.47
CA PRO A 513 9.54 -25.91 -21.71
C PRO A 513 9.67 -26.93 -20.56
N GLU A 514 8.70 -27.83 -20.44
CA GLU A 514 8.74 -28.87 -19.42
C GLU A 514 10.02 -29.72 -19.55
N GLY A 515 10.70 -29.94 -18.42
CA GLY A 515 11.98 -30.65 -18.40
C GLY A 515 13.20 -29.84 -18.86
N CYS A 516 13.07 -28.56 -19.22
CA CYS A 516 14.19 -27.66 -19.53
C CYS A 516 14.52 -26.73 -18.35
N LYS A 517 15.79 -26.69 -17.95
CA LYS A 517 16.26 -25.81 -16.86
C LYS A 517 16.48 -24.37 -17.31
N ASP A 518 17.11 -24.20 -18.46
CA ASP A 518 17.73 -22.97 -18.95
C ASP A 518 17.69 -22.90 -20.48
N ALA A 519 18.21 -21.81 -21.06
CA ALA A 519 18.17 -21.60 -22.51
C ALA A 519 19.07 -22.59 -23.26
N ASN A 520 20.20 -22.98 -22.67
CA ASN A 520 21.10 -23.94 -23.30
C ASN A 520 20.51 -25.36 -23.30
N GLU A 521 19.79 -25.78 -22.25
CA GLU A 521 19.04 -27.03 -22.26
C GLU A 521 17.88 -27.01 -23.26
N ALA A 522 17.10 -25.92 -23.33
CA ALA A 522 16.03 -25.79 -24.31
C ALA A 522 16.56 -25.91 -25.75
N LEU A 523 17.68 -25.26 -26.06
CA LEU A 523 18.34 -25.37 -27.36
C LEU A 523 18.83 -26.79 -27.68
N GLN A 524 19.35 -27.53 -26.69
CA GLN A 524 19.85 -28.90 -26.89
C GLN A 524 18.75 -29.97 -26.98
N LYS A 525 17.60 -29.74 -26.33
CA LYS A 525 16.49 -30.71 -26.25
C LYS A 525 15.44 -30.47 -27.35
N GLU A 526 14.96 -29.24 -27.44
CA GLU A 526 13.80 -28.86 -28.26
C GLU A 526 14.20 -28.04 -29.51
N GLY A 527 15.40 -27.46 -29.51
CA GLY A 527 15.94 -26.70 -30.64
C GLY A 527 15.55 -25.23 -30.67
N VAL A 528 15.89 -24.58 -31.78
CA VAL A 528 15.85 -23.11 -31.93
C VAL A 528 14.44 -22.50 -31.89
N GLU A 529 13.46 -23.14 -32.52
CA GLU A 529 12.12 -22.55 -32.62
C GLU A 529 11.41 -22.49 -31.25
N THR A 530 11.56 -23.53 -30.42
CA THR A 530 11.01 -23.58 -29.07
C THR A 530 11.65 -22.53 -28.14
N VAL A 531 12.92 -22.19 -28.35
CA VAL A 531 13.60 -21.07 -27.66
C VAL A 531 12.99 -19.72 -28.07
N ARG A 532 12.65 -19.53 -29.35
CA ARG A 532 11.93 -18.32 -29.83
C ARG A 532 10.51 -18.25 -29.27
N GLU A 533 9.78 -19.38 -29.24
CA GLU A 533 8.43 -19.44 -28.69
C GLU A 533 8.42 -19.07 -27.20
N SER A 534 9.36 -19.62 -26.41
CA SER A 534 9.54 -19.32 -24.98
C SER A 534 9.78 -17.83 -24.70
N LEU A 535 10.52 -17.14 -25.58
CA LEU A 535 10.75 -15.69 -25.50
C LEU A 535 9.52 -14.89 -25.94
N SER A 536 8.85 -15.29 -27.02
CA SER A 536 7.66 -14.59 -27.55
C SER A 536 6.44 -14.69 -26.62
N THR A 537 6.37 -15.74 -25.80
CA THR A 537 5.29 -16.00 -24.83
C THR A 537 5.60 -15.50 -23.42
N ALA A 538 6.73 -14.82 -23.21
CA ALA A 538 7.13 -14.30 -21.89
C ALA A 538 6.05 -13.41 -21.25
N GLU A 539 5.76 -13.62 -19.96
CA GLU A 539 4.67 -12.97 -19.24
C GLU A 539 5.14 -11.79 -18.39
N GLY A 540 4.38 -10.69 -18.35
CA GLY A 540 4.68 -9.53 -17.48
C GLY A 540 4.63 -9.91 -16.00
N PHE A 541 5.55 -9.37 -15.18
CA PHE A 541 5.56 -9.68 -13.75
C PHE A 541 4.26 -9.21 -13.05
N PRO A 542 3.73 -9.96 -12.06
CA PRO A 542 2.49 -9.60 -11.37
C PRO A 542 2.66 -8.29 -10.60
N LEU A 543 1.94 -7.25 -11.03
CA LEU A 543 1.94 -5.92 -10.43
C LEU A 543 0.94 -5.87 -9.26
N ARG A 544 1.45 -5.60 -8.06
CA ARG A 544 0.68 -5.69 -6.81
C ARG A 544 -0.50 -4.71 -6.79
N GLY A 545 -1.72 -5.23 -6.95
CA GLY A 545 -2.95 -4.45 -6.98
C GLY A 545 -3.58 -4.28 -8.37
N LEU A 546 -2.97 -4.85 -9.42
CA LEU A 546 -3.58 -5.02 -10.74
C LEU A 546 -3.89 -6.51 -10.94
N PHE A 547 -5.16 -6.81 -11.19
CA PHE A 547 -5.70 -8.15 -11.38
C PHE A 547 -6.61 -8.13 -12.63
N ARG A 548 -6.58 -9.18 -13.44
CA ARG A 548 -7.48 -9.35 -14.59
C ARG A 548 -8.83 -9.90 -14.15
N PHE A 549 -9.92 -9.53 -14.81
CA PHE A 549 -11.26 -10.09 -14.50
C PHE A 549 -11.34 -11.62 -14.59
N SER A 550 -10.48 -12.25 -15.42
CA SER A 550 -10.34 -13.71 -15.49
C SER A 550 -9.90 -14.37 -14.19
N GLU A 551 -9.16 -13.66 -13.32
CA GLU A 551 -8.71 -14.15 -12.01
C GLU A 551 -9.87 -14.23 -11.01
N PHE A 552 -10.95 -13.46 -11.25
CA PHE A 552 -12.19 -13.47 -10.46
C PHE A 552 -13.34 -14.23 -11.15
N ALA A 553 -13.09 -14.94 -12.25
CA ALA A 553 -14.16 -15.59 -13.02
C ALA A 553 -15.09 -16.49 -12.18
N PRO A 554 -14.61 -17.33 -11.23
CA PRO A 554 -15.48 -18.13 -10.37
C PRO A 554 -16.37 -17.29 -9.43
N GLU A 555 -15.88 -16.14 -8.96
CA GLU A 555 -16.63 -15.20 -8.12
C GLU A 555 -17.73 -14.51 -8.94
N ILE A 556 -17.38 -14.05 -10.14
CA ILE A 556 -18.30 -13.42 -11.11
C ILE A 556 -19.37 -14.41 -11.59
N GLU A 557 -19.01 -15.68 -11.78
CA GLU A 557 -19.97 -16.75 -12.09
C GLU A 557 -20.90 -17.05 -10.92
N SER A 558 -20.41 -17.08 -9.67
CA SER A 558 -21.28 -17.23 -8.49
C SER A 558 -22.21 -16.02 -8.27
N TYR A 559 -21.72 -14.81 -8.59
CA TYR A 559 -22.52 -13.59 -8.63
C TYR A 559 -23.65 -13.70 -9.68
N PHE A 560 -23.31 -14.10 -10.91
CA PHE A 560 -24.27 -14.21 -12.02
C PHE A 560 -25.32 -15.31 -11.79
N ASN A 561 -24.88 -16.50 -11.36
CA ASN A 561 -25.75 -17.65 -11.10
C ASN A 561 -26.60 -17.51 -9.82
N MET A 562 -26.48 -16.40 -9.09
CA MET A 562 -27.18 -16.11 -7.84
C MET A 562 -26.97 -17.16 -6.73
N THR A 563 -25.91 -17.97 -6.80
CA THR A 563 -25.54 -18.93 -5.74
C THR A 563 -25.22 -18.23 -4.42
N THR A 564 -24.83 -16.95 -4.45
CA THR A 564 -24.61 -16.09 -3.28
C THR A 564 -25.69 -15.00 -3.08
N ALA A 565 -26.94 -15.27 -3.49
CA ALA A 565 -28.01 -14.26 -3.60
C ALA A 565 -28.20 -13.30 -2.40
N ASN A 566 -28.04 -13.78 -1.16
CA ASN A 566 -28.29 -13.00 0.06
C ASN A 566 -27.22 -11.93 0.32
N GLU A 567 -25.96 -12.18 -0.06
CA GLU A 567 -24.85 -11.23 0.21
C GLU A 567 -24.88 -10.06 -0.77
N LEU A 568 -25.39 -10.29 -1.98
CA LEU A 568 -25.32 -9.34 -3.10
C LEU A 568 -26.60 -8.51 -3.29
N ARG A 569 -27.77 -9.07 -2.94
CA ARG A 569 -29.04 -8.33 -2.84
C ARG A 569 -29.24 -7.64 -1.49
N GLY A 570 -28.40 -7.96 -0.51
CA GLY A 570 -28.61 -7.61 0.89
C GLY A 570 -29.72 -8.44 1.54
N VAL A 571 -29.57 -8.68 2.84
CA VAL A 571 -30.53 -9.43 3.64
C VAL A 571 -31.76 -8.58 3.97
N SER A 572 -32.89 -9.25 4.23
CA SER A 572 -34.14 -8.59 4.62
C SER A 572 -33.99 -7.84 5.94
N THR A 573 -34.55 -6.64 5.99
CA THR A 573 -34.69 -5.82 7.20
C THR A 573 -35.71 -6.37 8.20
N GLY A 574 -36.52 -7.35 7.77
CA GLY A 574 -37.66 -7.88 8.51
C GLY A 574 -38.97 -7.09 8.34
N TRP A 575 -38.95 -5.97 7.60
CA TRP A 575 -40.13 -5.16 7.28
C TRP A 575 -40.36 -5.12 5.77
N ARG A 576 -41.56 -5.49 5.32
CA ARG A 576 -41.89 -5.61 3.89
C ARG A 576 -41.92 -4.26 3.19
N ASN A 577 -42.33 -3.20 3.89
CA ASN A 577 -42.37 -1.85 3.34
C ASN A 577 -40.95 -1.28 3.17
N ILE A 578 -40.01 -1.65 4.03
CA ILE A 578 -38.60 -1.21 3.94
C ILE A 578 -37.86 -1.99 2.86
N ASP A 579 -38.08 -3.31 2.74
CA ASP A 579 -37.36 -4.25 1.89
C ASP A 579 -37.39 -3.98 0.35
N ASN A 580 -38.26 -3.06 -0.09
CA ASN A 580 -38.33 -2.55 -1.47
C ASN A 580 -37.43 -1.32 -1.70
N HIS A 581 -37.09 -0.62 -0.62
CA HIS A 581 -36.32 0.62 -0.62
C HIS A 581 -34.92 0.44 -0.06
N TYR A 582 -34.72 -0.44 0.91
CA TYR A 582 -33.43 -0.70 1.55
C TYR A 582 -33.32 -2.15 2.04
N ARG A 583 -32.20 -2.79 1.72
CA ARG A 583 -31.77 -4.10 2.23
C ARG A 583 -30.35 -3.98 2.76
N VAL A 584 -29.99 -4.84 3.69
CA VAL A 584 -28.71 -4.73 4.40
C VAL A 584 -27.64 -5.55 3.67
N VAL A 585 -26.84 -4.87 2.85
CA VAL A 585 -25.73 -5.47 2.09
C VAL A 585 -24.47 -5.49 2.95
N PRO A 586 -23.86 -6.65 3.26
CA PRO A 586 -22.54 -6.70 3.87
C PRO A 586 -21.50 -5.82 3.15
N GLY A 587 -20.54 -5.29 3.91
CA GLY A 587 -19.50 -4.39 3.39
C GLY A 587 -19.92 -2.96 3.03
N GLU A 588 -21.21 -2.61 3.06
CA GLU A 588 -21.68 -1.23 2.83
C GLU A 588 -21.70 -0.33 4.09
N LEU A 589 -21.64 0.98 3.87
CA LEU A 589 -21.79 2.02 4.89
C LEU A 589 -23.15 2.72 4.76
N THR A 590 -24.03 2.55 5.76
CA THR A 590 -25.31 3.26 5.88
C THR A 590 -25.18 4.40 6.89
N VAL A 591 -25.45 5.64 6.45
CA VAL A 591 -25.56 6.80 7.34
C VAL A 591 -27.02 6.98 7.74
N VAL A 592 -27.28 7.09 9.04
CA VAL A 592 -28.63 7.30 9.61
C VAL A 592 -28.69 8.67 10.27
N THR A 593 -29.67 9.49 9.89
CA THR A 593 -29.89 10.81 10.49
C THR A 593 -31.38 11.06 10.77
N GLY A 594 -31.72 12.27 11.20
CA GLY A 594 -33.01 12.63 11.79
C GLY A 594 -32.83 13.50 13.04
N VAL A 595 -33.83 14.36 13.28
CA VAL A 595 -33.83 15.35 14.37
C VAL A 595 -33.67 14.70 15.76
N PRO A 596 -33.24 15.46 16.79
CA PRO A 596 -33.26 14.99 18.17
C PRO A 596 -34.64 14.44 18.58
N ASN A 597 -34.65 13.30 19.25
CA ASN A 597 -35.86 12.55 19.62
C ASN A 597 -36.76 12.16 18.42
N SER A 598 -36.17 11.75 17.28
CA SER A 598 -36.91 11.12 16.17
C SER A 598 -36.97 9.58 16.22
N GLY A 599 -36.14 8.94 17.07
CA GLY A 599 -36.08 7.48 17.19
C GLY A 599 -34.99 6.77 16.38
N LYS A 600 -33.96 7.49 15.88
CA LYS A 600 -32.83 6.92 15.11
C LYS A 600 -32.29 5.61 15.69
N SER A 601 -31.73 5.67 16.90
CA SER A 601 -31.11 4.53 17.60
C SER A 601 -32.13 3.42 17.91
N GLU A 602 -33.36 3.79 18.25
CA GLU A 602 -34.45 2.85 18.55
C GLU A 602 -34.86 2.03 17.32
N TRP A 603 -34.86 2.65 16.13
CA TRP A 603 -35.09 1.98 14.85
C TRP A 603 -33.90 1.11 14.42
N VAL A 604 -32.66 1.59 14.60
CA VAL A 604 -31.47 0.78 14.28
C VAL A 604 -31.32 -0.42 15.23
N ASP A 605 -31.62 -0.26 16.52
CA ASP A 605 -31.76 -1.37 17.48
C ASP A 605 -32.76 -2.42 16.96
N ALA A 606 -33.95 -1.99 16.51
CA ALA A 606 -34.96 -2.89 15.99
C ALA A 606 -34.54 -3.58 14.68
N LEU A 607 -33.81 -2.89 13.81
CA LEU A 607 -33.22 -3.49 12.61
C LEU A 607 -32.20 -4.56 13.00
N MET A 608 -31.28 -4.28 13.93
CA MET A 608 -30.30 -5.27 14.39
C MET A 608 -30.96 -6.46 15.09
N CYS A 609 -32.02 -6.25 15.88
CA CYS A 609 -32.83 -7.34 16.44
C CYS A 609 -33.45 -8.22 15.35
N ASN A 610 -34.06 -7.64 14.31
CA ASN A 610 -34.61 -8.39 13.18
C ASN A 610 -33.52 -9.20 12.47
N LEU A 611 -32.36 -8.59 12.20
CA LEU A 611 -31.23 -9.25 11.52
C LEU A 611 -30.63 -10.40 12.33
N ALA A 612 -30.48 -10.22 13.64
CA ALA A 612 -30.04 -11.28 14.56
C ALA A 612 -31.02 -12.47 14.58
N VAL A 613 -32.33 -12.20 14.65
CA VAL A 613 -33.38 -13.24 14.69
C VAL A 613 -33.54 -13.96 13.34
N GLN A 614 -33.49 -13.25 12.21
CA GLN A 614 -33.80 -13.81 10.90
C GLN A 614 -32.59 -14.41 10.18
N HIS A 615 -31.40 -13.82 10.34
CA HIS A 615 -30.19 -14.19 9.60
C HIS A 615 -29.03 -14.62 10.51
N GLY A 616 -29.24 -14.69 11.82
CA GLY A 616 -28.23 -15.11 12.79
C GLY A 616 -27.07 -14.13 12.98
N TRP A 617 -27.22 -12.86 12.57
CA TRP A 617 -26.13 -11.88 12.63
C TRP A 617 -25.71 -11.54 14.05
N SER A 618 -24.41 -11.30 14.25
CA SER A 618 -23.84 -10.73 15.47
C SER A 618 -23.28 -9.33 15.22
N PHE A 619 -23.27 -8.50 16.27
CA PHE A 619 -23.08 -7.06 16.19
C PHE A 619 -22.07 -6.54 17.21
N ALA A 620 -21.24 -5.59 16.82
CA ALA A 620 -20.55 -4.71 17.75
C ALA A 620 -21.28 -3.37 17.88
N LEU A 621 -21.54 -2.92 19.11
CA LEU A 621 -22.25 -1.69 19.42
C LEU A 621 -21.30 -0.68 20.09
N CYS A 622 -20.87 0.32 19.34
CA CYS A 622 -20.28 1.54 19.91
C CYS A 622 -21.41 2.56 20.13
N SER A 623 -22.22 2.32 21.17
CA SER A 623 -23.26 3.26 21.61
C SER A 623 -22.75 4.03 22.83
N LEU A 624 -22.57 5.35 22.67
CA LEU A 624 -21.91 6.19 23.65
C LEU A 624 -22.91 6.96 24.54
N GLU A 625 -24.08 7.32 24.00
CA GLU A 625 -25.18 7.94 24.78
C GLU A 625 -25.92 6.96 25.71
N ASN A 626 -26.04 5.66 25.35
CA ASN A 626 -26.86 4.71 26.11
C ASN A 626 -26.09 4.07 27.29
N LYS A 627 -26.71 4.03 28.49
CA LYS A 627 -26.20 3.21 29.59
C LYS A 627 -26.42 1.73 29.28
N VAL A 628 -25.48 0.87 29.68
CA VAL A 628 -25.49 -0.58 29.40
C VAL A 628 -26.82 -1.25 29.78
N HIS A 629 -27.36 -0.96 30.96
CA HIS A 629 -28.64 -1.53 31.41
C HIS A 629 -29.86 -0.97 30.66
N GLU A 630 -29.79 0.27 30.15
CA GLU A 630 -30.86 0.85 29.32
C GLU A 630 -30.84 0.26 27.90
N HIS A 631 -29.65 0.02 27.34
CA HIS A 631 -29.49 -0.60 26.01
C HIS A 631 -29.85 -2.09 26.04
N ALA A 632 -29.37 -2.84 27.03
CA ALA A 632 -29.75 -4.24 27.25
C ALA A 632 -31.27 -4.38 27.40
N ARG A 633 -31.92 -3.51 28.18
CA ARG A 633 -33.38 -3.45 28.28
C ARG A 633 -34.03 -3.23 26.92
N LYS A 634 -33.61 -2.20 26.16
CA LYS A 634 -34.14 -1.86 24.83
C LYS A 634 -34.06 -3.01 23.83
N LEU A 635 -32.97 -3.80 23.87
CA LEU A 635 -32.77 -4.93 22.95
C LEU A 635 -33.55 -6.18 23.40
N VAL A 636 -33.64 -6.44 24.71
CA VAL A 636 -34.40 -7.57 25.25
C VAL A 636 -35.92 -7.35 25.15
N GLU A 637 -36.43 -6.13 25.37
CA GLU A 637 -37.84 -5.79 25.10
C GLU A 637 -38.20 -6.06 23.63
N LYS A 638 -37.33 -5.67 22.69
CA LYS A 638 -37.52 -5.94 21.26
C LYS A 638 -37.45 -7.44 20.93
N TYR A 639 -36.52 -8.18 21.51
CA TYR A 639 -36.38 -9.62 21.27
C TYR A 639 -37.54 -10.44 21.84
N VAL A 640 -37.87 -10.25 23.13
CA VAL A 640 -38.95 -10.98 23.79
C VAL A 640 -40.33 -10.50 23.29
N GLY A 641 -40.51 -9.19 23.12
CA GLY A 641 -41.79 -8.58 22.77
C GLY A 641 -42.66 -8.20 23.98
N GLU A 642 -42.15 -8.41 25.20
CA GLU A 642 -42.77 -8.06 26.48
C GLU A 642 -42.10 -6.79 27.06
N PRO A 643 -42.83 -5.90 27.78
CA PRO A 643 -42.23 -4.74 28.46
C PRO A 643 -41.35 -5.18 29.64
N TRP A 644 -40.26 -4.46 29.93
CA TRP A 644 -39.39 -4.79 31.07
C TRP A 644 -39.97 -4.32 32.42
N PHE A 645 -40.77 -3.26 32.39
CA PHE A 645 -41.39 -2.65 33.58
C PHE A 645 -42.91 -2.56 33.42
N GLU A 646 -43.62 -2.74 34.54
CA GLU A 646 -45.01 -2.27 34.67
C GLU A 646 -44.99 -0.73 34.76
N GLY A 647 -45.81 -0.03 33.97
CA GLY A 647 -45.83 1.43 33.99
C GLY A 647 -46.59 2.07 32.84
N LYS A 648 -46.72 3.40 32.87
CA LYS A 648 -47.60 4.18 31.97
C LYS A 648 -47.37 4.00 30.45
N TYR A 649 -46.25 3.41 30.03
CA TYR A 649 -45.94 3.16 28.62
C TYR A 649 -46.53 1.84 28.08
N SER A 650 -46.95 0.91 28.95
CA SER A 650 -47.55 -0.36 28.55
C SER A 650 -48.73 -0.75 29.45
N LYS A 651 -49.79 -1.28 28.84
CA LYS A 651 -50.90 -1.93 29.57
C LYS A 651 -50.69 -3.44 29.75
N ALA A 652 -49.66 -4.01 29.13
CA ALA A 652 -49.29 -5.42 29.31
C ALA A 652 -48.48 -5.61 30.61
N PRO A 653 -48.56 -6.78 31.27
CA PRO A 653 -47.69 -7.11 32.39
C PRO A 653 -46.23 -7.12 31.95
N ARG A 654 -45.30 -6.88 32.88
CA ARG A 654 -43.86 -6.98 32.59
C ARG A 654 -43.44 -8.42 32.30
N MET A 655 -42.35 -8.55 31.54
CA MET A 655 -41.69 -9.82 31.28
C MET A 655 -41.36 -10.57 32.57
N ASN A 656 -41.59 -11.87 32.54
CA ASN A 656 -41.25 -12.74 33.67
C ASN A 656 -39.72 -12.96 33.75
N PRO A 657 -39.17 -13.39 34.90
CA PRO A 657 -37.72 -13.57 35.07
C PRO A 657 -37.07 -14.57 34.11
N ASP A 658 -37.81 -15.56 33.59
CA ASP A 658 -37.29 -16.56 32.66
C ASP A 658 -37.30 -16.08 31.20
N SER A 659 -38.31 -15.31 30.78
CA SER A 659 -38.25 -14.49 29.56
C SER A 659 -37.02 -13.57 29.59
N MET A 660 -36.79 -12.88 30.71
CA MET A 660 -35.64 -11.97 30.86
C MET A 660 -34.30 -12.72 30.81
N ARG A 661 -34.16 -13.85 31.54
CA ARG A 661 -32.96 -14.71 31.46
C ARG A 661 -32.69 -15.20 30.04
N THR A 662 -33.73 -15.61 29.32
CA THR A 662 -33.63 -16.10 27.94
C THR A 662 -33.20 -14.97 26.99
N GLY A 663 -33.80 -13.79 27.12
CA GLY A 663 -33.40 -12.60 26.35
C GLY A 663 -31.98 -12.12 26.66
N MET A 664 -31.54 -12.19 27.92
CA MET A 664 -30.16 -11.86 28.29
C MET A 664 -29.14 -12.87 27.74
N LYS A 665 -29.50 -14.15 27.63
CA LYS A 665 -28.66 -15.15 26.95
C LYS A 665 -28.53 -14.82 25.47
N TRP A 666 -29.65 -14.60 24.77
CA TRP A 666 -29.66 -14.21 23.35
C TRP A 666 -28.89 -12.92 23.09
N LEU A 667 -29.02 -11.92 23.98
CA LEU A 667 -28.26 -10.67 23.92
C LEU A 667 -26.75 -10.93 23.95
N ASN A 668 -26.28 -11.82 24.84
CA ASN A 668 -24.88 -12.20 24.94
C ASN A 668 -24.37 -13.05 23.75
N GLU A 669 -25.26 -13.77 23.06
CA GLU A 669 -24.90 -14.54 21.86
C GLU A 669 -24.76 -13.66 20.61
N HIS A 670 -25.52 -12.56 20.52
CA HIS A 670 -25.58 -11.70 19.32
C HIS A 670 -24.92 -10.31 19.45
N PHE A 671 -24.68 -9.77 20.65
CA PHE A 671 -24.25 -8.37 20.82
C PHE A 671 -23.02 -8.21 21.72
N VAL A 672 -22.02 -7.49 21.21
CA VAL A 672 -20.78 -7.11 21.91
C VAL A 672 -20.74 -5.59 22.04
N LEU A 673 -20.42 -5.06 23.22
CA LEU A 673 -20.32 -3.60 23.44
C LEU A 673 -18.88 -3.10 23.24
N ILE A 674 -18.72 -2.00 22.52
CA ILE A 674 -17.48 -1.22 22.43
C ILE A 674 -17.69 0.03 23.28
N ARG A 675 -16.99 0.12 24.42
CA ARG A 675 -17.08 1.24 25.36
C ARG A 675 -15.69 1.71 25.76
N HIS A 676 -15.51 3.03 25.85
CA HIS A 676 -14.33 3.63 26.48
C HIS A 676 -14.55 3.61 28.01
N GLU A 677 -13.50 3.37 28.78
CA GLU A 677 -13.57 3.34 30.26
C GLU A 677 -12.97 4.60 30.91
N ASP A 678 -12.09 5.32 30.20
CA ASP A 678 -11.51 6.60 30.61
C ASP A 678 -12.32 7.81 30.11
N ASP A 679 -12.16 8.98 30.77
CA ASP A 679 -12.82 10.26 30.46
C ASP A 679 -12.49 10.89 29.09
N GLU A 680 -11.62 10.28 28.26
CA GLU A 680 -11.35 10.74 26.90
C GLU A 680 -12.38 10.19 25.89
N LEU A 681 -12.71 11.00 24.86
CA LEU A 681 -13.55 10.53 23.75
C LEU A 681 -12.83 9.48 22.89
N PRO A 682 -13.51 8.42 22.42
CA PRO A 682 -12.89 7.38 21.60
C PRO A 682 -12.60 7.88 20.17
N SER A 683 -11.41 7.59 19.65
CA SER A 683 -11.06 7.85 18.25
C SER A 683 -11.60 6.77 17.30
N VAL A 684 -11.89 7.15 16.05
CA VAL A 684 -12.38 6.19 15.03
C VAL A 684 -11.43 5.02 14.81
N ASP A 685 -10.10 5.24 14.84
CA ASP A 685 -9.12 4.18 14.57
C ASP A 685 -9.07 3.14 15.71
N TRP A 686 -9.35 3.58 16.94
CA TRP A 686 -9.49 2.73 18.13
C TRP A 686 -10.79 1.91 18.08
N ILE A 687 -11.93 2.53 17.73
CA ILE A 687 -13.21 1.82 17.54
C ILE A 687 -13.07 0.75 16.45
N LEU A 688 -12.48 1.11 15.30
CA LEU A 688 -12.20 0.15 14.23
C LEU A 688 -11.18 -0.91 14.66
N GLY A 689 -10.29 -0.62 15.61
CA GLY A 689 -9.39 -1.58 16.25
C GLY A 689 -10.12 -2.65 17.06
N LEU A 690 -11.06 -2.25 17.91
CA LEU A 690 -11.90 -3.18 18.66
C LEU A 690 -12.89 -3.92 17.75
N ALA A 691 -13.43 -3.26 16.72
CA ALA A 691 -14.27 -3.91 15.72
C ALA A 691 -13.51 -5.00 14.93
N ARG A 692 -12.24 -4.79 14.57
CA ARG A 692 -11.37 -5.84 13.99
C ARG A 692 -11.23 -7.05 14.93
N ALA A 693 -11.03 -6.81 16.23
CA ALA A 693 -10.97 -7.87 17.23
C ALA A 693 -12.33 -8.60 17.40
N ALA A 694 -13.45 -7.87 17.30
CA ALA A 694 -14.80 -8.43 17.38
C ALA A 694 -15.16 -9.31 16.17
N VAL A 695 -14.73 -8.95 14.94
CA VAL A 695 -14.84 -9.82 13.76
C VAL A 695 -14.11 -11.14 14.01
N LEU A 696 -12.86 -11.08 14.45
CA LEU A 696 -12.00 -12.26 14.67
C LEU A 696 -12.45 -13.16 15.84
N ARG A 697 -13.09 -12.61 16.87
CA ARG A 697 -13.48 -13.36 18.09
C ARG A 697 -14.96 -13.74 18.17
N HIS A 698 -15.83 -12.94 17.57
CA HIS A 698 -17.29 -13.04 17.73
C HIS A 698 -18.05 -13.09 16.39
N GLY A 699 -17.35 -13.08 15.25
CA GLY A 699 -17.95 -13.28 13.93
C GLY A 699 -18.97 -12.20 13.52
N ILE A 700 -18.80 -10.96 14.00
CA ILE A 700 -19.78 -9.90 13.74
C ILE A 700 -19.95 -9.65 12.23
N ARG A 701 -21.21 -9.45 11.80
CA ARG A 701 -21.56 -8.95 10.45
C ARG A 701 -22.07 -7.51 10.47
N GLY A 702 -22.30 -6.95 11.67
CA GLY A 702 -22.73 -5.56 11.86
C GLY A 702 -21.88 -4.77 12.84
N LEU A 703 -21.69 -3.48 12.57
CA LEU A 703 -21.11 -2.49 13.48
C LEU A 703 -22.02 -1.26 13.57
N LEU A 704 -22.45 -0.89 14.77
CA LEU A 704 -23.11 0.38 15.05
C LEU A 704 -22.10 1.37 15.67
N ILE A 705 -22.08 2.60 15.16
CA ILE A 705 -21.44 3.75 15.81
C ILE A 705 -22.52 4.82 16.01
N ASP A 706 -22.84 5.11 17.28
CA ASP A 706 -23.96 5.98 17.66
C ASP A 706 -23.68 6.81 18.93
N PRO A 707 -23.61 8.15 18.87
CA PRO A 707 -23.62 9.03 17.68
C PRO A 707 -22.21 9.49 17.26
N TYR A 708 -22.11 10.04 16.04
CA TYR A 708 -20.92 10.73 15.51
C TYR A 708 -20.31 11.76 16.48
N ASN A 709 -21.16 12.49 17.20
CA ASN A 709 -20.77 13.65 18.01
C ASN A 709 -19.93 13.28 19.26
N GLU A 710 -20.01 12.02 19.71
CA GLU A 710 -19.29 11.52 20.91
C GLU A 710 -17.94 10.87 20.52
N LEU A 711 -17.48 11.03 19.28
CA LEU A 711 -16.16 10.61 18.83
C LEU A 711 -15.13 11.71 19.05
N ASP A 712 -13.86 11.35 19.26
CA ASP A 712 -12.78 12.34 19.33
C ASP A 712 -12.70 13.15 18.03
N HIS A 713 -12.56 14.48 18.14
CA HIS A 713 -12.42 15.43 17.04
C HIS A 713 -11.11 16.25 17.18
N LYS A 714 -10.09 15.74 17.88
CA LYS A 714 -8.69 16.21 17.90
C LYS A 714 -8.09 16.22 16.48
N ARG A 715 -8.41 17.26 15.72
CA ARG A 715 -7.90 17.53 14.37
C ARG A 715 -6.41 17.93 14.44
N PRO A 716 -5.53 17.38 13.57
CA PRO A 716 -4.19 17.91 13.36
C PRO A 716 -4.23 19.39 12.95
N THR A 717 -3.24 20.16 13.41
CA THR A 717 -3.16 21.60 13.18
C THR A 717 -3.23 21.95 11.69
N GLY A 718 -4.29 22.65 11.29
CA GLY A 718 -4.55 23.05 9.90
C GLY A 718 -5.57 22.20 9.14
N GLN A 719 -6.01 21.05 9.65
CA GLN A 719 -7.06 20.25 9.01
C GLN A 719 -8.48 20.81 9.28
N THR A 720 -9.30 20.91 8.24
CA THR A 720 -10.72 21.29 8.38
C THR A 720 -11.59 20.14 8.89
N GLU A 721 -12.74 20.47 9.47
CA GLU A 721 -13.74 19.46 9.87
C GLU A 721 -14.24 18.63 8.69
N THR A 722 -14.44 19.28 7.53
CA THR A 722 -14.82 18.64 6.27
C THR A 722 -13.82 17.56 5.86
N GLU A 723 -12.51 17.85 5.89
CA GLU A 723 -11.46 16.89 5.56
C GLU A 723 -11.36 15.76 6.60
N TYR A 724 -11.48 16.09 7.89
CA TYR A 724 -11.48 15.10 8.96
C TYR A 724 -12.60 14.05 8.77
N VAL A 725 -13.84 14.52 8.59
CA VAL A 725 -15.00 13.65 8.29
C VAL A 725 -14.79 12.87 6.98
N SER A 726 -14.20 13.50 5.97
CA SER A 726 -13.86 12.84 4.70
C SER A 726 -12.90 11.66 4.91
N GLN A 727 -11.87 11.83 5.74
CA GLN A 727 -10.90 10.77 6.05
C GLN A 727 -11.53 9.70 6.95
N MET A 728 -12.22 10.08 8.02
CA MET A 728 -12.93 9.19 8.95
C MET A 728 -13.87 8.23 8.21
N LEU A 729 -14.79 8.77 7.39
CA LEU A 729 -15.73 7.96 6.60
C LEU A 729 -15.03 7.07 5.58
N THR A 730 -13.85 7.46 5.07
CA THR A 730 -13.06 6.62 4.17
C THR A 730 -12.45 5.42 4.91
N ARG A 731 -12.01 5.58 6.16
CA ARG A 731 -11.50 4.49 7.00
C ARG A 731 -12.62 3.53 7.40
N ILE A 732 -13.77 4.06 7.81
CA ILE A 732 -14.97 3.26 8.14
C ILE A 732 -15.43 2.44 6.93
N LYS A 733 -15.54 3.07 5.75
CA LYS A 733 -15.92 2.36 4.51
C LYS A 733 -14.92 1.26 4.13
N ARG A 734 -13.61 1.54 4.23
CA ARG A 734 -12.56 0.53 3.99
C ARG A 734 -12.63 -0.62 4.99
N PHE A 735 -12.96 -0.37 6.26
CA PHE A 735 -13.19 -1.42 7.25
C PHE A 735 -14.38 -2.29 6.85
N ALA A 736 -15.53 -1.68 6.52
CA ALA A 736 -16.73 -2.38 6.08
C ALA A 736 -16.40 -3.34 4.92
N GLN A 737 -15.83 -2.81 3.84
CA GLN A 737 -15.47 -3.54 2.63
C GLN A 737 -14.38 -4.61 2.84
N HIS A 738 -13.47 -4.45 3.81
CA HIS A 738 -12.37 -5.40 4.04
C HIS A 738 -12.78 -6.60 4.90
N TYR A 739 -13.76 -6.44 5.80
CA TYR A 739 -14.20 -7.47 6.74
C TYR A 739 -15.60 -8.03 6.45
N ASP A 740 -16.23 -7.57 5.38
CA ASP A 740 -17.62 -7.90 5.01
C ASP A 740 -18.64 -7.61 6.14
N VAL A 741 -18.47 -6.45 6.77
CA VAL A 741 -19.29 -5.96 7.88
C VAL A 741 -20.12 -4.77 7.40
N HIS A 742 -21.44 -4.82 7.60
CA HIS A 742 -22.28 -3.64 7.39
C HIS A 742 -22.07 -2.63 8.53
N VAL A 743 -21.87 -1.36 8.21
CA VAL A 743 -21.69 -0.31 9.23
C VAL A 743 -22.85 0.67 9.20
N TRP A 744 -23.54 0.81 10.34
CA TRP A 744 -24.47 1.91 10.60
C TRP A 744 -23.76 3.04 11.34
N PHE A 745 -23.83 4.23 10.78
CA PHE A 745 -23.20 5.43 11.33
C PHE A 745 -24.26 6.50 11.60
N VAL A 746 -24.56 6.75 12.87
CA VAL A 746 -25.62 7.68 13.26
C VAL A 746 -25.05 9.09 13.38
N ALA A 747 -25.57 10.03 12.61
CA ALA A 747 -25.10 11.42 12.57
C ALA A 747 -26.27 12.40 12.77
N HIS A 748 -26.02 13.50 13.48
CA HIS A 748 -27.07 14.46 13.83
C HIS A 748 -27.12 15.63 12.82
N PRO A 749 -28.31 16.16 12.51
CA PRO A 749 -28.44 17.38 11.74
C PRO A 749 -27.89 18.58 12.54
N ARG A 750 -27.53 19.64 11.81
CA ARG A 750 -27.23 20.97 12.34
C ARG A 750 -28.45 21.52 13.09
N GLN A 751 -28.25 22.56 13.90
CA GLN A 751 -29.37 23.25 14.55
C GLN A 751 -30.27 23.92 13.49
N LEU A 752 -31.42 23.28 13.22
CA LEU A 752 -32.42 23.77 12.26
C LEU A 752 -33.14 24.97 12.87
N HIS A 753 -32.81 26.17 12.39
CA HIS A 753 -33.43 27.41 12.84
C HIS A 753 -34.87 27.49 12.32
N ASN A 754 -35.82 27.90 13.17
CA ASN A 754 -37.26 27.98 12.86
C ASN A 754 -37.91 26.68 12.37
N TRP A 755 -37.39 25.52 12.79
CA TRP A 755 -37.92 24.20 12.41
C TRP A 755 -39.36 23.97 12.89
N LYS A 756 -40.25 23.58 11.97
CA LYS A 756 -41.71 23.43 12.21
C LYS A 756 -42.20 21.99 12.38
N GLY A 757 -41.31 21.00 12.35
CA GLY A 757 -41.69 19.58 12.29
C GLY A 757 -41.34 18.88 10.98
N GLU A 758 -40.67 19.55 10.04
CA GLU A 758 -40.32 19.02 8.72
C GLU A 758 -39.23 17.91 8.78
N CYS A 759 -39.15 17.06 7.75
CA CYS A 759 -38.12 16.03 7.65
C CYS A 759 -36.79 16.63 7.14
N PRO A 760 -35.65 16.45 7.83
CA PRO A 760 -34.37 16.98 7.35
C PRO A 760 -33.85 16.21 6.13
N GLY A 761 -33.06 16.88 5.29
CA GLY A 761 -32.29 16.24 4.24
C GLY A 761 -30.97 15.68 4.76
N LEU A 762 -30.39 14.70 4.06
CA LEU A 762 -29.02 14.23 4.37
C LEU A 762 -27.95 15.34 4.27
N TYR A 763 -28.23 16.46 3.59
CA TYR A 763 -27.31 17.62 3.50
C TYR A 763 -27.31 18.45 4.79
N ASP A 764 -28.32 18.31 5.65
CA ASP A 764 -28.42 19.03 6.91
C ASP A 764 -27.52 18.45 8.01
N ILE A 765 -26.83 17.33 7.75
CA ILE A 765 -25.92 16.70 8.72
C ILE A 765 -24.79 17.68 9.10
N SER A 766 -24.43 17.69 10.39
CA SER A 766 -23.37 18.56 10.90
C SER A 766 -22.00 18.25 10.30
N GLY A 767 -21.10 19.23 10.32
CA GLY A 767 -19.70 19.10 9.89
C GLY A 767 -19.45 18.99 8.38
N SER A 768 -20.12 18.12 7.63
CA SER A 768 -19.72 17.84 6.24
C SER A 768 -20.79 17.28 5.29
N ALA A 769 -20.77 17.72 4.02
CA ALA A 769 -21.47 17.03 2.94
C ALA A 769 -20.87 15.65 2.58
N HIS A 770 -19.69 15.29 3.11
CA HIS A 770 -19.07 13.99 2.83
C HIS A 770 -19.83 12.79 3.39
N PHE A 771 -20.74 12.98 4.36
CA PHE A 771 -21.66 11.93 4.80
C PHE A 771 -22.44 11.32 3.63
N ILE A 772 -23.07 12.15 2.78
CA ILE A 772 -23.72 11.71 1.54
C ILE A 772 -22.71 11.13 0.55
N ASN A 773 -21.60 11.84 0.32
CA ASN A 773 -20.69 11.50 -0.78
C ASN A 773 -20.01 10.12 -0.58
N LYS A 774 -19.76 9.72 0.68
CA LYS A 774 -19.00 8.50 1.00
C LYS A 774 -19.87 7.32 1.45
N CYS A 775 -21.05 7.54 2.01
CA CYS A 775 -21.97 6.44 2.31
C CYS A 775 -22.40 5.71 1.03
N ASP A 776 -22.96 4.52 1.21
CA ASP A 776 -23.67 3.80 0.15
C ASP A 776 -25.15 4.09 0.25
N ASN A 777 -25.69 3.93 1.47
CA ASN A 777 -27.08 4.24 1.78
C ASN A 777 -27.19 5.42 2.75
N GLY A 778 -28.27 6.17 2.65
CA GLY A 778 -28.55 7.34 3.49
C GLY A 778 -30.02 7.36 3.88
N ILE A 779 -30.27 7.27 5.18
CA ILE A 779 -31.61 7.10 5.75
C ILE A 779 -31.90 8.22 6.74
N VAL A 780 -33.09 8.80 6.67
CA VAL A 780 -33.60 9.78 7.63
C VAL A 780 -34.78 9.16 8.39
N VAL A 781 -34.59 8.92 9.68
CA VAL A 781 -35.66 8.45 10.57
C VAL A 781 -36.44 9.66 11.07
N HIS A 782 -37.67 9.80 10.57
CA HIS A 782 -38.59 10.87 10.90
C HIS A 782 -39.82 10.30 11.63
N ARG A 783 -40.30 10.99 12.66
CA ARG A 783 -41.47 10.58 13.44
C ARG A 783 -42.53 11.68 13.38
N ASN A 784 -43.77 11.30 13.09
CA ASN A 784 -44.88 12.25 13.09
C ASN A 784 -45.07 12.88 14.48
N ARG A 785 -45.32 14.20 14.49
CA ARG A 785 -45.54 15.01 15.70
C ARG A 785 -46.86 15.79 15.70
N ASP A 786 -47.69 15.66 14.66
CA ASP A 786 -49.04 16.25 14.59
C ASP A 786 -50.09 15.15 14.42
N GLU A 787 -51.04 15.07 15.36
CA GLU A 787 -52.17 14.12 15.33
C GLU A 787 -53.06 14.32 14.10
N LYS A 788 -53.04 15.51 13.48
CA LYS A 788 -53.78 15.82 12.24
C LYS A 788 -53.15 15.20 10.98
N LEU A 789 -51.87 14.84 11.04
CA LEU A 789 -51.13 14.26 9.90
C LEU A 789 -51.09 12.72 9.94
N GLY A 790 -51.47 12.10 11.07
CA GLY A 790 -51.52 10.64 11.23
C GLY A 790 -51.26 10.19 12.67
N SER A 791 -50.98 8.90 12.85
CA SER A 791 -50.62 8.35 14.17
C SER A 791 -49.33 8.99 14.70
N LEU A 792 -49.29 9.39 15.99
CA LEU A 792 -48.06 9.81 16.67
C LEU A 792 -47.05 8.68 16.90
N ARG A 793 -47.42 7.44 16.54
CA ARG A 793 -46.52 6.28 16.49
C ARG A 793 -45.99 6.01 15.09
N GLU A 794 -46.48 6.73 14.06
CA GLU A 794 -45.96 6.59 12.71
C GLU A 794 -44.52 7.12 12.63
N VAL A 795 -43.64 6.28 12.07
CA VAL A 795 -42.24 6.60 11.80
C VAL A 795 -41.99 6.34 10.32
N THR A 796 -41.62 7.40 9.61
CA THR A 796 -41.19 7.35 8.21
C THR A 796 -39.70 7.10 8.16
N VAL A 797 -39.29 6.06 7.45
CA VAL A 797 -37.89 5.69 7.23
C VAL A 797 -37.51 6.17 5.84
N ASN A 798 -37.21 7.46 5.69
CA ASN A 798 -36.96 8.08 4.40
C ASN A 798 -35.58 7.67 3.87
N VAL A 799 -35.56 6.78 2.88
CA VAL A 799 -34.35 6.28 2.21
C VAL A 799 -33.98 7.27 1.10
N GLN A 800 -33.29 8.35 1.46
CA GLN A 800 -32.89 9.41 0.53
C GLN A 800 -31.72 9.02 -0.39
N LYS A 801 -31.04 7.90 -0.13
CA LYS A 801 -29.97 7.37 -1.00
C LYS A 801 -29.82 5.85 -0.89
N VAL A 802 -29.62 5.20 -2.04
CA VAL A 802 -29.11 3.83 -2.18
C VAL A 802 -28.03 3.82 -3.26
N ARG A 803 -26.91 3.11 -3.07
CA ARG A 803 -25.88 2.92 -4.13
C ARG A 803 -26.07 1.62 -4.90
N ASN A 804 -26.32 0.51 -4.20
CA ASN A 804 -26.59 -0.78 -4.83
C ASN A 804 -28.03 -0.84 -5.35
N LYS A 805 -28.20 -0.63 -6.66
CA LYS A 805 -29.50 -0.70 -7.38
C LYS A 805 -30.24 -2.04 -7.28
N VAL A 806 -29.62 -3.09 -6.75
CA VAL A 806 -30.22 -4.41 -6.54
C VAL A 806 -30.72 -4.58 -5.09
N ALA A 807 -30.19 -3.78 -4.16
CA ALA A 807 -30.56 -3.81 -2.75
C ALA A 807 -31.71 -2.87 -2.38
N GLY A 808 -32.08 -1.91 -3.24
CA GLY A 808 -33.15 -0.98 -2.93
C GLY A 808 -33.33 0.18 -3.90
N SER A 809 -34.17 1.12 -3.48
CA SER A 809 -34.61 2.29 -4.24
C SER A 809 -34.98 3.44 -3.30
N ILE A 810 -34.87 4.70 -3.76
CA ILE A 810 -35.25 5.86 -2.94
C ILE A 810 -36.76 5.84 -2.65
N GLY A 811 -37.16 6.20 -1.43
CA GLY A 811 -38.57 6.25 -1.04
C GLY A 811 -38.80 6.52 0.44
N GLU A 812 -40.07 6.67 0.82
CA GLU A 812 -40.50 7.08 2.18
C GLU A 812 -41.41 6.04 2.87
N PRO A 813 -40.97 4.78 3.01
CA PRO A 813 -41.78 3.74 3.66
C PRO A 813 -42.07 4.06 5.13
N LYS A 814 -43.27 3.64 5.57
CA LYS A 814 -43.83 3.93 6.90
C LYS A 814 -43.95 2.66 7.74
N LEU A 815 -43.64 2.81 9.03
CA LEU A 815 -43.79 1.81 10.09
C LEU A 815 -44.57 2.41 11.27
N GLU A 816 -45.29 1.60 12.04
CA GLU A 816 -45.85 2.02 13.34
C GLU A 816 -45.01 1.48 14.51
N TYR A 817 -44.67 2.37 15.45
CA TYR A 817 -43.87 2.06 16.64
C TYR A 817 -44.73 1.54 17.81
N ASN A 818 -44.42 0.32 18.26
CA ASN A 818 -45.03 -0.28 19.44
C ASN A 818 -44.34 0.17 20.73
N VAL A 819 -44.95 1.19 21.36
CA VAL A 819 -44.49 1.81 22.61
C VAL A 819 -44.27 0.80 23.75
N ALA A 820 -44.96 -0.35 23.76
CA ALA A 820 -44.86 -1.33 24.83
C ALA A 820 -43.58 -2.18 24.81
N ASN A 821 -42.93 -2.38 23.65
CA ASN A 821 -41.80 -3.30 23.50
C ASN A 821 -40.71 -2.83 22.51
N GLY A 822 -40.79 -1.61 22.00
CA GLY A 822 -39.78 -1.04 21.10
C GLY A 822 -39.78 -1.62 19.68
N ARG A 823 -40.70 -2.52 19.33
CA ARG A 823 -40.83 -3.08 17.98
C ARG A 823 -41.47 -2.08 17.02
N TYR A 824 -41.22 -2.29 15.73
CA TYR A 824 -41.91 -1.60 14.63
C TYR A 824 -42.66 -2.62 13.78
N VAL A 825 -43.82 -2.25 13.26
CA VAL A 825 -44.62 -3.06 12.32
C VAL A 825 -44.81 -2.32 11.00
N ASP A 826 -44.95 -3.06 9.89
CA ASP A 826 -45.36 -2.49 8.61
C ASP A 826 -46.75 -1.84 8.75
N VAL A 827 -46.90 -0.60 8.25
CA VAL A 827 -48.23 0.01 8.06
C VAL A 827 -48.92 -0.67 6.88
N VAL A 828 -50.20 -0.99 7.05
CA VAL A 828 -51.07 -1.69 6.08
C VAL A 828 -51.80 -0.69 5.18
#